data_AF-A0AAJ6SZR9-F1
#
_entry.id   AF-A0AAJ6SZR9-F1
#
_cell.length_a   1.000
_cell.length_b   1.000
_cell.length_c   1.000
_cell.angle_alpha   90.00
_cell.angle_beta   90.00
_cell.angle_gamma   90.00
#
_symmetry.space_group_name_H-M   'P 1'
#
loop_
_entity.id
_entity.type
_entity.pdbx_description
1 polymer ?
#
loop_
_entity_poly.entity_id
_entity_poly.type
_entity_poly.pdbx_seq_one_letter_code
_entity_poly.pdbx_strand_id
1 'polypeptide(L)'
;MVREKDVCWEYAEKLDGNKVKCKFCLRVLNGGISRLKHHLSRLPSKGVNPCSKVRDDVSDRVRAIIASKDDVKETSNAKKQKVVEGKSTVNVTSSRSLLTVEATAPTPVVAKVYPTVMPMPMAVPPLSSQENAEKNIALFFFENKLDFSVARSPSYQLMVDAIGKCGAGFTGPSADMLRTTWLERIKSEVSLQTKDAEKEWATTGCTIIADTWTDNKSRALINFLVSSPSRTFFHKSVDASSIFKNTKCLADLFDSVIQDFGAENVVQIIMDSSFNYTGIANHILQNYGTIFVSPCASQCLNLILEEFTKVDWVNKCISQAQTISKLIYNSVSILDLMKKFTGGQELIKTGITKPVSNFLSLQSMLKQRSRLKQMLNSPEFSMNSSYANNPKNIVCIAIIEDGDFWRAVEESVAISEPFLKVMREVSGGKPAVGSIYELMTRAKESIRTYYIMDESKCKTFLDIVDRKWGGQLHSPLHSAAAFLNPSVQYNPEIKFLVSIKEDFFKVIEKLLPTPDMRRDITNQIFIFTRASGMFGCSLAMEARDTVAPGLWWEQFGDSAPVLQRVAIRILSQVCSTFTFEKHWSTFQQIHSEKRNKIDKETLNDLAYINYNLKLTRQMRTKPLEADPIQYDDIDMTSEWVEESDNPSPTQWLDRFGSALDGSDLNTRFNAAIFGANDHLFGL
;
A
#
# COMPACT_ATOMS: atom_id res chain seq x y z
N MET A 1 32.20 -2.37 2.93
CA MET A 1 32.91 -3.25 3.90
C MET A 1 33.58 -4.37 3.14
N VAL A 2 34.83 -4.71 3.47
CA VAL A 2 35.41 -6.01 3.10
C VAL A 2 34.71 -7.07 3.95
N ARG A 3 34.10 -8.09 3.33
CA ARG A 3 33.52 -9.21 4.09
C ARG A 3 34.66 -10.06 4.64
N GLU A 4 34.64 -10.33 5.94
CA GLU A 4 35.54 -11.31 6.54
C GLU A 4 35.37 -12.67 5.85
N LYS A 5 36.49 -13.39 5.65
CA LYS A 5 36.46 -14.73 5.06
C LYS A 5 35.90 -15.71 6.07
N ASP A 6 34.69 -16.22 5.81
CA ASP A 6 34.03 -17.22 6.65
C ASP A 6 34.95 -18.42 6.94
N VAL A 7 35.18 -18.73 8.22
CA VAL A 7 36.21 -19.69 8.68
C VAL A 7 36.07 -21.07 8.02
N CYS A 8 34.85 -21.49 7.65
CA CYS A 8 34.63 -22.77 6.99
C CYS A 8 35.28 -22.88 5.59
N TRP A 9 35.79 -21.79 5.00
CA TRP A 9 36.63 -21.85 3.80
C TRP A 9 37.94 -22.62 4.00
N GLU A 10 38.41 -22.80 5.24
CA GLU A 10 39.52 -23.70 5.56
C GLU A 10 39.25 -25.13 5.03
N TYR A 11 37.99 -25.58 5.08
CA TYR A 11 37.56 -26.95 4.75
C TYR A 11 37.12 -27.16 3.30
N ALA A 12 37.26 -26.15 2.43
CA ALA A 12 36.90 -26.24 1.03
C ALA A 12 37.91 -25.61 0.08
N GLU A 13 37.79 -26.02 -1.17
CA GLU A 13 38.41 -25.41 -2.34
C GLU A 13 37.31 -24.67 -3.12
N LYS A 14 37.55 -23.40 -3.48
CA LYS A 14 36.62 -22.61 -4.29
C LYS A 14 36.80 -22.98 -5.76
N LEU A 15 35.70 -23.29 -6.44
CA LEU A 15 35.67 -23.51 -7.89
C LEU A 15 34.92 -22.36 -8.58
N ASP A 16 34.93 -22.35 -9.91
CA ASP A 16 34.29 -21.29 -10.69
C ASP A 16 32.77 -21.22 -10.51
N GLY A 17 32.26 -19.98 -10.57
CA GLY A 17 30.88 -19.66 -10.20
C GLY A 17 30.62 -19.82 -8.69
N ASN A 18 29.42 -20.25 -8.33
CA ASN A 18 29.00 -20.44 -6.94
C ASN A 18 29.20 -21.90 -6.45
N LYS A 19 30.34 -22.51 -6.83
CA LYS A 19 30.67 -23.93 -6.58
C LYS A 19 31.78 -24.06 -5.55
N VAL A 20 31.67 -25.05 -4.67
CA VAL A 20 32.69 -25.36 -3.65
C VAL A 20 32.95 -26.86 -3.57
N LYS A 21 34.21 -27.26 -3.41
CA LYS A 21 34.64 -28.65 -3.30
C LYS A 21 35.07 -28.95 -1.86
N CYS A 22 34.47 -29.96 -1.25
CA CYS A 22 34.77 -30.37 0.12
C CYS A 22 36.13 -31.09 0.19
N LYS A 23 37.05 -30.64 1.04
CA LYS A 23 38.40 -31.25 1.14
C LYS A 23 38.39 -32.70 1.66
N PHE A 24 37.36 -33.09 2.42
CA PHE A 24 37.28 -34.42 3.05
C PHE A 24 36.74 -35.53 2.12
N CYS A 25 35.67 -35.24 1.38
CA CYS A 25 35.01 -36.23 0.51
C CYS A 25 35.17 -35.94 -0.99
N LEU A 26 35.84 -34.85 -1.35
CA LEU A 26 36.09 -34.35 -2.71
C LEU A 26 34.84 -34.04 -3.54
N ARG A 27 33.63 -34.16 -2.96
CA ARG A 27 32.36 -33.80 -3.60
C ARG A 27 32.26 -32.29 -3.85
N VAL A 28 31.83 -31.93 -5.05
CA VAL A 28 31.48 -30.55 -5.43
C VAL A 28 30.02 -30.27 -5.05
N LEU A 29 29.77 -29.08 -4.48
CA LEU A 29 28.47 -28.59 -4.06
C LEU A 29 28.15 -27.30 -4.82
N ASN A 30 26.96 -27.27 -5.45
CA ASN A 30 26.42 -26.08 -6.10
C ASN A 30 25.68 -25.23 -5.05
N GLY A 31 26.13 -24.00 -4.77
CA GLY A 31 25.49 -23.06 -3.82
C GLY A 31 26.39 -22.59 -2.66
N GLY A 32 27.70 -22.47 -2.89
CA GLY A 32 28.60 -21.73 -2.03
C GLY A 32 28.83 -22.29 -0.62
N ILE A 33 29.45 -21.47 0.24
CA ILE A 33 29.93 -21.87 1.57
C ILE A 33 28.79 -22.32 2.51
N SER A 34 27.57 -21.77 2.37
CA SER A 34 26.43 -22.11 3.21
C SER A 34 25.98 -23.58 3.03
N ARG A 35 26.08 -24.14 1.82
CA ARG A 35 25.81 -25.57 1.59
C ARG A 35 26.95 -26.47 2.05
N LEU A 36 28.21 -25.98 2.02
CA LEU A 36 29.32 -26.69 2.66
C LEU A 36 29.10 -26.83 4.18
N LYS A 37 28.60 -25.80 4.86
CA LYS A 37 28.35 -25.86 6.31
C LYS A 37 27.36 -26.97 6.68
N HIS A 38 26.24 -27.08 5.96
CA HIS A 38 25.27 -28.17 6.15
C HIS A 38 25.87 -29.55 5.80
N HIS A 39 26.69 -29.62 4.75
CA HIS A 39 27.42 -30.84 4.38
C HIS A 39 28.39 -31.33 5.48
N LEU A 40 29.17 -30.43 6.10
CA LEU A 40 30.19 -30.78 7.12
C LEU A 40 29.60 -30.99 8.53
N SER A 41 28.60 -30.20 8.91
CA SER A 41 27.87 -30.37 10.19
C SER A 41 27.05 -31.66 10.26
N ARG A 42 26.78 -32.28 9.10
CA ARG A 42 25.85 -33.39 8.89
C ARG A 42 24.38 -33.07 9.26
N LEU A 43 24.03 -31.79 9.42
CA LEU A 43 22.66 -31.34 9.69
C LEU A 43 21.76 -31.50 8.44
N PRO A 44 20.47 -31.88 8.60
CA PRO A 44 19.55 -32.07 7.48
C PRO A 44 19.20 -30.74 6.80
N SER A 45 19.41 -30.66 5.48
CA SER A 45 19.05 -29.50 4.66
C SER A 45 18.57 -29.95 3.28
N LYS A 46 17.53 -29.30 2.75
CA LYS A 46 16.97 -29.61 1.42
C LYS A 46 18.05 -29.58 0.33
N GLY A 47 18.28 -30.74 -0.31
CA GLY A 47 19.24 -30.90 -1.40
C GLY A 47 20.73 -30.92 -0.99
N VAL A 48 21.07 -31.12 0.29
CA VAL A 48 22.46 -31.24 0.74
C VAL A 48 22.70 -32.59 1.44
N ASN A 49 23.36 -33.51 0.74
CA ASN A 49 23.78 -34.79 1.32
C ASN A 49 24.93 -34.57 2.33
N PRO A 50 24.92 -35.20 3.52
CA PRO A 50 25.95 -35.03 4.54
C PRO A 50 27.32 -35.59 4.10
N CYS A 51 28.39 -35.19 4.81
CA CYS A 51 29.75 -35.65 4.55
C CYS A 51 30.06 -36.96 5.29
N SER A 52 30.36 -38.01 4.53
CA SER A 52 30.78 -39.33 5.04
C SER A 52 32.28 -39.45 5.36
N LYS A 53 33.08 -38.41 5.11
CA LYS A 53 34.54 -38.39 5.36
C LYS A 53 35.02 -37.21 6.22
N VAL A 54 34.13 -36.32 6.66
CA VAL A 54 34.47 -35.27 7.62
C VAL A 54 34.76 -35.92 8.98
N ARG A 55 35.83 -35.49 9.65
CA ARG A 55 36.11 -35.86 11.04
C ARG A 55 35.07 -35.24 11.97
N ASP A 56 34.79 -35.90 13.09
CA ASP A 56 33.72 -35.46 13.99
C ASP A 56 34.06 -34.14 14.71
N ASP A 57 35.33 -33.90 15.05
CA ASP A 57 35.81 -32.61 15.60
C ASP A 57 35.52 -31.42 14.67
N VAL A 58 35.70 -31.59 13.37
CA VAL A 58 35.34 -30.58 12.36
C VAL A 58 33.81 -30.49 12.21
N SER A 59 33.08 -31.60 12.36
CA SER A 59 31.61 -31.60 12.33
C SER A 59 31.01 -30.83 13.51
N ASP A 60 31.54 -31.04 14.72
CA ASP A 60 31.17 -30.34 15.95
C ASP A 60 31.51 -28.85 15.85
N ARG A 61 32.72 -28.50 15.39
CA ARG A 61 33.14 -27.11 15.18
C ARG A 61 32.25 -26.39 14.15
N VAL A 62 31.85 -27.06 13.07
CA VAL A 62 30.93 -26.46 12.09
C VAL A 62 29.50 -26.39 12.62
N ARG A 63 29.03 -27.34 13.45
CA ARG A 63 27.75 -27.22 14.17
C ARG A 63 27.75 -26.02 15.12
N ALA A 64 28.81 -25.81 15.89
CA ALA A 64 28.95 -24.63 16.75
C ALA A 64 28.93 -23.31 15.96
N ILE A 65 29.58 -23.26 14.78
CA ILE A 65 29.58 -22.08 13.88
C ILE A 65 28.21 -21.82 13.22
N ILE A 66 27.33 -22.82 13.13
CA ILE A 66 25.94 -22.66 12.70
C ILE A 66 25.11 -22.19 13.89
N ALA A 67 25.15 -22.92 15.02
CA ALA A 67 24.44 -22.58 16.26
C ALA A 67 24.72 -21.14 16.69
N SER A 68 25.98 -20.71 16.76
CA SER A 68 26.34 -19.33 17.15
C SER A 68 25.89 -18.24 16.16
N LYS A 69 25.36 -18.61 14.98
CA LYS A 69 24.69 -17.70 14.04
C LYS A 69 23.16 -17.76 14.10
N ASP A 70 22.60 -18.84 14.62
CA ASP A 70 21.16 -18.96 14.86
C ASP A 70 20.80 -18.56 16.32
N ASP A 71 21.69 -18.68 17.31
CA ASP A 71 21.56 -18.06 18.65
C ASP A 71 21.41 -16.53 18.56
N VAL A 72 22.21 -15.90 17.69
CA VAL A 72 22.15 -14.46 17.33
C VAL A 72 20.83 -14.07 16.65
N LYS A 73 20.00 -15.06 16.29
CA LYS A 73 18.78 -14.95 15.47
C LYS A 73 17.52 -15.41 16.23
N GLU A 74 17.69 -16.26 17.25
CA GLU A 74 16.65 -16.63 18.22
C GLU A 74 16.66 -15.70 19.44
N THR A 75 17.82 -15.19 19.87
CA THR A 75 17.89 -14.16 20.93
C THR A 75 17.16 -12.88 20.51
N SER A 76 17.13 -12.55 19.21
CA SER A 76 16.33 -11.46 18.65
C SER A 76 14.81 -11.71 18.63
N ASN A 77 14.35 -12.95 18.85
CA ASN A 77 12.94 -13.34 18.80
C ASN A 77 12.33 -13.64 20.19
N ALA A 78 13.14 -13.86 21.23
CA ALA A 78 12.69 -14.52 22.47
C ALA A 78 12.29 -13.62 23.67
N LYS A 79 12.36 -12.27 23.57
CA LYS A 79 12.20 -11.35 24.72
C LYS A 79 10.94 -10.44 24.73
N LYS A 80 9.78 -10.98 24.34
CA LYS A 80 8.39 -10.57 24.69
C LYS A 80 7.52 -11.82 24.38
N GLN A 81 6.67 -12.39 25.22
CA GLN A 81 6.13 -12.14 26.58
C GLN A 81 5.61 -13.53 27.09
N LYS A 82 5.36 -13.86 28.37
CA LYS A 82 5.49 -13.23 29.72
C LYS A 82 5.38 -14.38 30.76
N VAL A 83 5.87 -14.21 31.99
CA VAL A 83 5.69 -15.21 33.09
C VAL A 83 4.76 -14.67 34.20
N VAL A 84 3.85 -15.53 34.67
CA VAL A 84 2.98 -15.46 35.86
C VAL A 84 2.73 -16.93 36.24
N GLU A 85 2.83 -17.44 37.48
CA GLU A 85 3.09 -16.83 38.81
C GLU A 85 3.99 -17.76 39.68
N GLY A 86 4.61 -17.24 40.74
CA GLY A 86 5.34 -18.04 41.74
C GLY A 86 5.94 -17.18 42.86
N LYS A 87 5.60 -17.47 44.13
CA LYS A 87 5.90 -16.60 45.30
C LYS A 87 7.16 -17.03 46.06
N SER A 88 8.01 -16.09 46.51
CA SER A 88 8.23 -15.77 47.96
C SER A 88 9.44 -14.83 48.27
N THR A 89 9.16 -13.81 49.12
CA THR A 89 9.96 -13.11 50.18
C THR A 89 11.47 -13.39 50.37
N VAL A 90 12.39 -12.41 50.61
CA VAL A 90 12.85 -11.75 51.90
C VAL A 90 14.11 -10.90 51.53
N ASN A 91 14.62 -9.78 52.09
CA ASN A 91 14.66 -9.00 53.37
C ASN A 91 15.64 -7.74 53.09
N VAL A 92 16.33 -6.86 53.90
CA VAL A 92 16.00 -5.67 54.79
C VAL A 92 16.88 -4.33 54.72
N THR A 93 16.37 -3.17 54.17
CA THR A 93 16.68 -1.69 54.42
C THR A 93 18.12 -1.09 54.22
N SER A 94 18.46 0.24 54.24
CA SER A 94 17.80 1.51 54.68
C SER A 94 18.43 2.83 54.12
N SER A 95 17.68 3.96 54.20
CA SER A 95 18.15 5.39 54.28
C SER A 95 18.92 6.03 53.10
N ARG A 96 18.91 7.34 52.81
CA ARG A 96 18.29 8.61 53.32
C ARG A 96 18.48 9.68 52.18
N SER A 97 17.88 10.88 52.08
CA SER A 97 16.71 11.62 52.62
C SER A 97 16.54 12.95 51.84
N LEU A 98 15.36 13.60 51.88
CA LEU A 98 15.13 14.98 51.43
C LEU A 98 14.16 15.72 52.39
N LEU A 99 14.10 17.05 52.30
CA LEU A 99 13.33 17.97 53.17
C LEU A 99 11.94 18.30 52.52
N THR A 100 10.94 18.96 53.14
CA THR A 100 10.80 19.76 54.38
C THR A 100 9.30 19.88 54.76
N VAL A 101 8.95 20.12 56.05
CA VAL A 101 7.81 20.97 56.56
C VAL A 101 6.37 20.65 56.04
N GLU A 102 5.29 20.48 56.83
CA GLU A 102 4.97 20.60 58.27
C GLU A 102 3.61 19.85 58.55
N ALA A 103 2.79 19.98 59.61
CA ALA A 103 2.68 20.79 60.85
C ALA A 103 1.91 20.03 61.96
N THR A 104 2.05 20.48 63.23
CA THR A 104 1.15 20.25 64.40
C THR A 104 0.85 18.81 64.91
N ALA A 105 0.76 18.70 66.25
CA ALA A 105 0.45 17.52 67.05
C ALA A 105 -0.43 17.97 68.26
N PRO A 106 -0.83 17.15 69.29
CA PRO A 106 -0.47 15.75 69.56
C PRO A 106 -1.55 14.79 70.15
N THR A 107 -1.38 13.48 69.93
CA THR A 107 -1.67 12.33 70.87
C THR A 107 -3.10 12.04 71.40
N PRO A 108 -3.36 10.85 72.01
CA PRO A 108 -3.02 9.46 71.63
C PRO A 108 -4.31 8.58 71.47
N VAL A 109 -4.27 7.24 71.29
CA VAL A 109 -4.37 6.21 72.35
C VAL A 109 -4.35 4.77 71.76
N VAL A 110 -3.54 3.87 72.34
CA VAL A 110 -3.60 2.36 72.36
C VAL A 110 -3.57 1.51 71.06
N ALA A 111 -2.34 1.13 70.70
CA ALA A 111 -1.80 -0.24 70.52
C ALA A 111 -2.52 -1.39 69.75
N LYS A 112 -1.78 -1.94 68.74
CA LYS A 112 -1.35 -3.36 68.57
C LYS A 112 -0.46 -3.46 67.31
N VAL A 113 0.86 -3.35 67.39
CA VAL A 113 1.82 -4.44 67.71
C VAL A 113 1.65 -5.68 66.83
N TYR A 114 2.44 -5.76 65.75
CA TYR A 114 3.16 -6.95 65.25
C TYR A 114 4.41 -6.47 64.46
N PRO A 115 5.51 -7.24 64.37
CA PRO A 115 6.86 -6.69 64.11
C PRO A 115 7.24 -6.53 62.62
N THR A 116 8.21 -5.65 62.38
CA THR A 116 8.69 -5.20 61.06
C THR A 116 9.76 -6.12 60.46
N VAL A 117 9.62 -6.44 59.16
CA VAL A 117 10.75 -6.85 58.29
C VAL A 117 10.57 -6.29 56.86
N MET A 118 11.28 -5.22 56.49
CA MET A 118 11.27 -4.56 55.15
C MET A 118 12.27 -5.19 54.15
N PRO A 119 12.35 -4.83 52.85
CA PRO A 119 13.36 -5.34 51.89
C PRO A 119 14.64 -4.49 51.74
N MET A 120 15.74 -5.11 51.30
CA MET A 120 16.95 -4.56 50.66
C MET A 120 16.78 -4.74 49.14
N PRO A 121 17.28 -3.82 48.29
CA PRO A 121 17.20 -3.99 46.84
C PRO A 121 18.29 -4.96 46.36
N MET A 122 17.91 -6.00 45.61
CA MET A 122 18.85 -6.76 44.79
C MET A 122 19.44 -5.85 43.70
N ALA A 123 20.77 -5.72 43.66
CA ALA A 123 21.45 -4.97 42.61
C ALA A 123 21.35 -5.74 41.28
N VAL A 124 20.68 -5.14 40.29
CA VAL A 124 20.63 -5.68 38.91
C VAL A 124 22.03 -5.60 38.31
N PRO A 125 22.57 -6.67 37.69
CA PRO A 125 23.88 -6.62 37.06
C PRO A 125 23.92 -5.55 35.95
N PRO A 126 25.09 -4.92 35.71
CA PRO A 126 25.22 -3.88 34.69
C PRO A 126 24.90 -4.46 33.30
N LEU A 127 23.87 -3.90 32.65
CA LEU A 127 23.52 -4.19 31.26
C LEU A 127 24.73 -3.90 30.35
N SER A 128 24.90 -4.71 29.32
CA SER A 128 25.88 -4.37 28.27
C SER A 128 25.54 -3.03 27.61
N SER A 129 26.53 -2.35 27.04
CA SER A 129 26.32 -1.05 26.37
C SER A 129 25.26 -1.12 25.26
N GLN A 130 25.13 -2.28 24.61
CA GLN A 130 24.09 -2.58 23.62
C GLN A 130 22.71 -2.72 24.29
N GLU A 131 22.54 -3.62 25.27
CA GLU A 131 21.25 -3.81 25.96
C GLU A 131 20.77 -2.52 26.65
N ASN A 132 21.69 -1.69 27.14
CA ASN A 132 21.36 -0.38 27.68
C ASN A 132 20.86 0.59 26.59
N ALA A 133 21.46 0.59 25.39
CA ALA A 133 20.95 1.38 24.27
C ALA A 133 19.56 0.89 23.82
N GLU A 134 19.38 -0.43 23.65
CA GLU A 134 18.10 -1.07 23.32
C GLU A 134 17.01 -0.78 24.37
N LYS A 135 17.36 -0.81 25.67
CA LYS A 135 16.46 -0.42 26.77
C LYS A 135 16.01 1.03 26.68
N ASN A 136 16.92 1.98 26.43
CA ASN A 136 16.56 3.39 26.33
C ASN A 136 15.73 3.69 25.07
N ILE A 137 16.02 3.02 23.95
CA ILE A 137 15.18 3.01 22.74
C ILE A 137 13.78 2.50 23.06
N ALA A 138 13.65 1.36 23.75
CA ALA A 138 12.35 0.78 24.10
C ALA A 138 11.53 1.71 25.02
N LEU A 139 12.17 2.33 26.02
CA LEU A 139 11.54 3.34 26.88
C LEU A 139 11.00 4.52 26.06
N PHE A 140 11.81 5.09 25.17
CA PHE A 140 11.40 6.19 24.30
C PHE A 140 10.16 5.86 23.45
N PHE A 141 10.10 4.65 22.87
CA PHE A 141 8.92 4.17 22.12
C PHE A 141 7.68 4.04 23.01
N PHE A 142 7.79 3.44 24.20
CA PHE A 142 6.64 3.21 25.08
C PHE A 142 6.10 4.50 25.69
N GLU A 143 6.99 5.40 26.13
CA GLU A 143 6.64 6.71 26.71
C GLU A 143 5.92 7.61 25.69
N ASN A 144 6.48 7.71 24.49
CA ASN A 144 5.94 8.57 23.42
C ASN A 144 4.84 7.89 22.59
N LYS A 145 4.45 6.65 22.94
CA LYS A 145 3.42 5.84 22.25
C LYS A 145 3.69 5.70 20.75
N LEU A 146 4.96 5.52 20.39
CA LEU A 146 5.38 5.33 19.00
C LEU A 146 5.03 3.92 18.53
N ASP A 147 4.42 3.84 17.36
CA ASP A 147 4.14 2.56 16.72
C ASP A 147 5.44 1.83 16.33
N PHE A 148 5.45 0.49 16.45
CA PHE A 148 6.65 -0.30 16.19
C PHE A 148 7.09 -0.26 14.71
N SER A 149 6.23 0.12 13.77
CA SER A 149 6.61 0.42 12.38
C SER A 149 7.61 1.56 12.22
N VAL A 150 7.72 2.47 13.20
CA VAL A 150 8.74 3.54 13.20
C VAL A 150 10.16 2.94 13.22
N ALA A 151 10.36 1.83 13.93
CA ALA A 151 11.63 1.09 13.91
C ALA A 151 11.88 0.38 12.56
N ARG A 152 10.81 0.06 11.79
CA ARG A 152 10.90 -0.42 10.40
C ARG A 152 11.25 0.69 9.39
N SER A 153 11.69 1.89 9.81
CA SER A 153 11.99 3.03 8.91
C SER A 153 13.49 3.24 8.66
N PRO A 154 13.93 3.51 7.40
CA PRO A 154 15.32 3.86 7.11
C PRO A 154 15.81 5.11 7.85
N SER A 155 14.92 6.08 8.08
CA SER A 155 15.19 7.28 8.87
C SER A 155 15.55 6.96 10.33
N TYR A 156 14.92 5.95 10.93
CA TYR A 156 15.25 5.51 12.28
C TYR A 156 16.65 4.89 12.34
N GLN A 157 17.02 4.02 11.39
CA GLN A 157 18.38 3.48 11.34
C GLN A 157 19.42 4.56 11.04
N LEU A 158 19.15 5.49 10.12
CA LEU A 158 20.04 6.60 9.80
C LEU A 158 20.26 7.53 11.00
N MET A 159 19.25 7.74 11.84
CA MET A 159 19.37 8.46 13.11
C MET A 159 20.31 7.74 14.09
N VAL A 160 20.12 6.43 14.29
CA VAL A 160 20.98 5.61 15.16
C VAL A 160 22.43 5.60 14.65
N ASP A 161 22.62 5.39 13.34
CA ASP A 161 23.92 5.42 12.66
C ASP A 161 24.61 6.78 12.75
N ALA A 162 23.86 7.89 12.77
CA ALA A 162 24.41 9.23 12.91
C ALA A 162 24.85 9.50 14.35
N ILE A 163 24.00 9.21 15.34
CA ILE A 163 24.32 9.35 16.77
C ILE A 163 25.55 8.51 17.13
N GLY A 164 25.62 7.27 16.63
CA GLY A 164 26.78 6.38 16.84
C GLY A 164 28.10 6.90 16.26
N LYS A 165 28.06 7.76 15.24
CA LYS A 165 29.25 8.42 14.66
C LYS A 165 29.66 9.69 15.43
N CYS A 166 28.72 10.36 16.09
CA CYS A 166 29.01 11.55 16.90
C CYS A 166 29.70 11.21 18.24
N GLY A 167 29.49 10.00 18.77
CA GLY A 167 30.17 9.51 19.98
C GLY A 167 29.64 10.13 21.28
N ALA A 168 30.41 9.97 22.36
CA ALA A 168 30.02 10.41 23.69
C ALA A 168 30.00 11.95 23.80
N GLY A 169 28.96 12.49 24.45
CA GLY A 169 28.77 13.94 24.62
C GLY A 169 27.85 14.59 23.58
N PHE A 170 27.46 13.88 22.51
CA PHE A 170 26.43 14.37 21.59
C PHE A 170 25.08 14.59 22.31
N THR A 171 24.51 15.78 22.12
CA THR A 171 23.17 16.15 22.63
C THR A 171 22.23 16.34 21.43
N GLY A 172 21.05 15.71 21.48
CA GLY A 172 20.05 15.81 20.42
C GLY A 172 19.47 17.21 20.25
N PRO A 173 18.87 17.52 19.09
CA PRO A 173 18.26 18.83 18.84
C PRO A 173 17.06 19.09 19.77
N SER A 174 16.92 20.33 20.24
CA SER A 174 15.78 20.75 21.06
C SER A 174 14.47 20.76 20.26
N ALA A 175 13.33 20.72 20.96
CA ALA A 175 12.01 20.73 20.32
C ALA A 175 11.76 21.99 19.47
N ASP A 176 12.37 23.12 19.83
CA ASP A 176 12.26 24.37 19.08
C ASP A 176 13.22 24.40 17.89
N MET A 177 14.44 23.88 18.00
CA MET A 177 15.36 23.72 16.86
C MET A 177 14.86 22.68 15.85
N LEU A 178 14.08 21.69 16.30
CA LEU A 178 13.31 20.80 15.42
C LEU A 178 12.16 21.51 14.70
N ARG A 179 11.44 22.42 15.38
CA ARG A 179 10.30 23.16 14.80
C ARG A 179 10.74 24.27 13.84
N THR A 180 11.90 24.89 14.06
CA THR A 180 12.42 25.97 13.23
C THR A 180 13.50 25.46 12.27
N THR A 181 14.76 25.46 12.69
CA THR A 181 15.94 25.26 11.83
C THR A 181 15.90 23.95 11.04
N TRP A 182 15.51 22.83 11.67
CA TRP A 182 15.43 21.55 10.95
C TRP A 182 14.17 21.41 10.10
N LEU A 183 13.04 22.02 10.47
CA LEU A 183 11.83 21.98 9.65
C LEU A 183 12.04 22.74 8.35
N GLU A 184 12.49 24.00 8.44
CA GLU A 184 12.81 24.86 7.30
C GLU A 184 13.84 24.19 6.38
N ARG A 185 14.95 23.72 6.95
CA ARG A 185 16.02 23.05 6.21
C ARG A 185 15.55 21.80 5.47
N ILE A 186 14.80 20.91 6.13
CA ILE A 186 14.32 19.68 5.50
C ILE A 186 13.22 20.00 4.47
N LYS A 187 12.39 21.03 4.68
CA LYS A 187 11.49 21.56 3.64
C LYS A 187 12.27 22.02 2.41
N SER A 188 13.33 22.83 2.57
CA SER A 188 14.19 23.25 1.45
C SER A 188 14.88 22.07 0.74
N GLU A 189 15.44 21.12 1.48
CA GLU A 189 16.10 19.92 0.93
C GLU A 189 15.11 18.99 0.20
N VAL A 190 13.82 19.00 0.57
CA VAL A 190 12.74 18.30 -0.14
C VAL A 190 12.29 19.08 -1.38
N SER A 191 12.00 20.38 -1.27
CA SER A 191 11.53 21.20 -2.39
C SER A 191 12.56 21.34 -3.51
N LEU A 192 13.86 21.29 -3.21
CA LEU A 192 14.91 21.25 -4.22
C LEU A 192 14.80 20.00 -5.12
N GLN A 193 14.40 18.85 -4.56
CA GLN A 193 14.18 17.62 -5.33
C GLN A 193 12.95 17.72 -6.25
N THR A 194 11.96 18.55 -5.91
CA THR A 194 10.84 18.86 -6.80
C THR A 194 11.32 19.72 -7.98
N LYS A 195 12.14 20.75 -7.72
CA LYS A 195 12.73 21.61 -8.76
C LYS A 195 13.68 20.90 -9.73
N ASP A 196 14.26 19.77 -9.33
CA ASP A 196 15.00 18.91 -10.26
C ASP A 196 14.09 18.10 -11.18
N ALA A 197 12.88 17.73 -10.74
CA ALA A 197 11.88 17.05 -11.56
C ALA A 197 11.06 18.01 -12.44
N GLU A 198 10.77 19.24 -11.98
CA GLU A 198 10.10 20.30 -12.76
C GLU A 198 10.74 20.49 -14.16
N LYS A 199 12.06 20.27 -14.26
CA LYS A 199 12.85 20.34 -15.51
C LYS A 199 12.42 19.32 -16.57
N GLU A 200 11.85 18.18 -16.19
CA GLU A 200 11.40 17.16 -17.16
C GLU A 200 10.01 17.47 -17.74
N TRP A 201 9.19 18.26 -17.05
CA TRP A 201 7.77 18.48 -17.40
C TRP A 201 7.57 19.27 -18.70
N ALA A 202 8.56 20.05 -19.15
CA ALA A 202 8.53 20.62 -20.50
C ALA A 202 8.47 19.52 -21.58
N THR A 203 9.20 18.41 -21.37
CA THR A 203 9.29 17.27 -22.27
C THR A 203 8.18 16.24 -22.02
N THR A 204 8.03 15.77 -20.77
CA THR A 204 7.11 14.68 -20.40
C THR A 204 5.70 15.16 -20.11
N GLY A 205 5.53 16.44 -19.77
CA GLY A 205 4.36 16.92 -19.04
C GLY A 205 4.20 16.29 -17.65
N CYS A 206 3.19 16.75 -16.92
CA CYS A 206 2.81 16.21 -15.62
C CYS A 206 1.29 15.99 -15.48
N THR A 207 0.94 15.10 -14.54
CA THR A 207 -0.44 14.84 -14.11
C THR A 207 -0.68 15.53 -12.77
N ILE A 208 -1.65 16.43 -12.67
CA ILE A 208 -2.17 16.88 -11.37
C ILE A 208 -3.15 15.82 -10.86
N ILE A 209 -3.08 15.48 -9.58
CA ILE A 209 -3.95 14.52 -8.92
C ILE A 209 -4.66 15.25 -7.77
N ALA A 210 -6.00 15.31 -7.82
CA ALA A 210 -6.85 15.84 -6.76
C ALA A 210 -7.57 14.67 -6.06
N ASP A 211 -7.07 14.30 -4.88
CA ASP A 211 -7.61 13.24 -4.01
C ASP A 211 -8.40 13.87 -2.86
N THR A 212 -9.67 13.49 -2.67
CA THR A 212 -10.51 14.04 -1.60
C THR A 212 -10.64 13.07 -0.44
N TRP A 213 -10.76 13.60 0.77
CA TRP A 213 -11.14 12.83 1.94
C TRP A 213 -11.85 13.73 2.95
N THR A 214 -12.63 13.13 3.87
CA THR A 214 -13.17 13.86 5.02
C THR A 214 -12.52 13.40 6.31
N ASP A 215 -12.30 14.35 7.22
CA ASP A 215 -11.81 14.04 8.57
C ASP A 215 -12.95 13.65 9.51
N ASN A 216 -12.61 13.19 10.72
CA ASN A 216 -13.58 12.79 11.74
C ASN A 216 -14.44 13.95 12.27
N LYS A 217 -14.20 15.19 11.82
CA LYS A 217 -15.02 16.39 12.06
C LYS A 217 -15.89 16.77 10.85
N SER A 218 -15.92 15.94 9.82
CA SER A 218 -16.62 16.16 8.56
C SER A 218 -16.13 17.37 7.75
N ARG A 219 -14.87 17.80 7.94
CA ARG A 219 -14.21 18.73 7.01
C ARG A 219 -13.88 18.02 5.71
N ALA A 220 -14.13 18.65 4.57
CA ALA A 220 -13.73 18.16 3.25
C ALA A 220 -12.34 18.71 2.92
N LEU A 221 -11.33 17.83 2.83
CA LEU A 221 -9.96 18.20 2.48
C LEU A 221 -9.61 17.69 1.08
N ILE A 222 -8.94 18.52 0.29
CA ILE A 222 -8.43 18.16 -1.04
C ILE A 222 -6.91 18.12 -0.97
N ASN A 223 -6.32 16.96 -1.26
CA ASN A 223 -4.89 16.78 -1.42
C ASN A 223 -4.52 16.93 -2.89
N PHE A 224 -3.63 17.87 -3.20
CA PHE A 224 -3.03 18.01 -4.52
C PHE A 224 -1.67 17.34 -4.56
N LEU A 225 -1.49 16.43 -5.52
CA LEU A 225 -0.21 15.82 -5.87
C LEU A 225 0.09 16.09 -7.35
N VAL A 226 1.36 16.04 -7.73
CA VAL A 226 1.80 16.09 -9.13
C VAL A 226 2.63 14.85 -9.42
N SER A 227 2.38 14.21 -10.56
CA SER A 227 3.12 13.03 -11.01
C SER A 227 3.74 13.25 -12.38
N SER A 228 5.00 12.84 -12.52
CA SER A 228 5.74 12.76 -13.78
C SER A 228 6.58 11.47 -13.80
N PRO A 229 7.18 11.07 -14.93
CA PRO A 229 7.89 9.79 -15.06
C PRO A 229 9.00 9.55 -14.03
N SER A 230 9.74 10.59 -13.61
CA SER A 230 10.74 10.45 -12.56
C SER A 230 10.12 10.22 -11.18
N ARG A 231 9.01 10.90 -10.84
CA ARG A 231 8.48 10.92 -9.47
C ARG A 231 7.07 11.54 -9.32
N THR A 232 6.33 11.06 -8.34
CA THR A 232 5.17 11.74 -7.73
C THR A 232 5.58 12.58 -6.50
N PHE A 233 5.05 13.79 -6.40
CA PHE A 233 5.23 14.72 -5.28
C PHE A 233 3.89 15.14 -4.69
N PHE A 234 3.86 15.40 -3.39
CA PHE A 234 2.74 16.09 -2.74
C PHE A 234 2.99 17.60 -2.79
N HIS A 235 1.96 18.37 -3.19
CA HIS A 235 2.01 19.82 -3.30
C HIS A 235 1.44 20.50 -2.05
N LYS A 236 0.12 20.45 -1.89
CA LYS A 236 -0.61 21.11 -0.79
C LYS A 236 -1.89 20.34 -0.44
N SER A 237 -2.28 20.39 0.83
CA SER A 237 -3.63 20.00 1.26
C SER A 237 -4.44 21.26 1.55
N VAL A 238 -5.69 21.29 1.11
CA VAL A 238 -6.58 22.45 1.20
C VAL A 238 -7.84 22.06 1.95
N ASP A 239 -8.18 22.82 2.99
CA ASP A 239 -9.48 22.73 3.64
C ASP A 239 -10.53 23.37 2.74
N ALA A 240 -11.26 22.52 2.04
CA ALA A 240 -12.26 22.88 1.05
C ALA A 240 -13.68 22.92 1.63
N SER A 241 -13.85 22.72 2.94
CA SER A 241 -15.17 22.53 3.59
C SER A 241 -16.21 23.61 3.26
N SER A 242 -15.77 24.87 3.11
CA SER A 242 -16.63 26.01 2.74
C SER A 242 -16.87 26.16 1.24
N ILE A 243 -16.01 25.60 0.40
CA ILE A 243 -16.04 25.76 -1.07
C ILE A 243 -16.47 24.50 -1.83
N PHE A 244 -16.47 23.31 -1.21
CA PHE A 244 -16.67 22.02 -1.88
C PHE A 244 -18.02 21.89 -2.62
N LYS A 245 -19.04 22.63 -2.18
CA LYS A 245 -20.37 22.68 -2.84
C LYS A 245 -20.49 23.79 -3.91
N ASN A 246 -19.48 24.64 -4.06
CA ASN A 246 -19.49 25.77 -4.99
C ASN A 246 -18.49 25.48 -6.13
N THR A 247 -19.03 25.08 -7.29
CA THR A 247 -18.26 24.78 -8.50
C THR A 247 -17.31 25.91 -8.90
N LYS A 248 -17.69 27.18 -8.69
CA LYS A 248 -16.82 28.32 -9.02
C LYS A 248 -15.61 28.39 -8.08
N CYS A 249 -15.82 28.33 -6.77
CA CYS A 249 -14.70 28.40 -5.82
C CYS A 249 -13.77 27.16 -5.88
N LEU A 250 -14.28 26.01 -6.30
CA LEU A 250 -13.43 24.88 -6.68
C LEU A 250 -12.67 25.14 -7.98
N ALA A 251 -13.31 25.73 -9.00
CA ALA A 251 -12.65 26.10 -10.25
C ALA A 251 -11.52 27.14 -10.03
N ASP A 252 -11.77 28.19 -9.24
CA ASP A 252 -10.77 29.19 -8.83
C ASP A 252 -9.55 28.52 -8.13
N LEU A 253 -9.79 27.45 -7.36
CA LEU A 253 -8.74 26.64 -6.72
C LEU A 253 -7.98 25.76 -7.73
N PHE A 254 -8.66 25.12 -8.68
CA PHE A 254 -7.99 24.36 -9.75
C PHE A 254 -7.16 25.28 -10.66
N ASP A 255 -7.65 26.46 -11.00
CA ASP A 255 -6.92 27.47 -11.77
C ASP A 255 -5.64 27.91 -11.04
N SER A 256 -5.69 28.12 -9.72
CA SER A 256 -4.48 28.35 -8.90
C SER A 256 -3.49 27.18 -8.98
N VAL A 257 -3.96 25.93 -8.89
CA VAL A 257 -3.08 24.76 -8.93
C VAL A 257 -2.47 24.54 -10.32
N ILE A 258 -3.19 24.87 -11.40
CA ILE A 258 -2.66 24.83 -12.76
C ILE A 258 -1.61 25.94 -12.96
N GLN A 259 -1.85 27.14 -12.41
CA GLN A 259 -0.89 28.25 -12.45
C GLN A 259 0.38 27.99 -11.63
N ASP A 260 0.29 27.25 -10.52
CA ASP A 260 1.46 26.85 -9.71
C ASP A 260 2.50 26.04 -10.51
N PHE A 261 2.11 25.38 -11.62
CA PHE A 261 2.96 24.48 -12.41
C PHE A 261 3.14 24.88 -13.89
N GLY A 262 2.42 25.89 -14.38
CA GLY A 262 2.35 26.25 -15.79
C GLY A 262 1.41 25.34 -16.58
N ALA A 263 0.40 25.93 -17.23
CA ALA A 263 -0.61 25.20 -17.99
C ALA A 263 -0.03 24.44 -19.20
N GLU A 264 1.13 24.88 -19.70
CA GLU A 264 1.91 24.21 -20.74
C GLU A 264 2.62 22.94 -20.26
N ASN A 265 2.81 22.75 -18.95
CA ASN A 265 3.42 21.55 -18.37
C ASN A 265 2.37 20.50 -17.99
N VAL A 266 1.17 20.93 -17.59
CA VAL A 266 0.07 20.01 -17.27
C VAL A 266 -0.43 19.30 -18.54
N VAL A 267 -0.54 17.98 -18.49
CA VAL A 267 -1.18 17.16 -19.54
C VAL A 267 -2.55 16.68 -19.08
N GLN A 268 -2.65 16.22 -17.83
CA GLN A 268 -3.85 15.59 -17.29
C GLN A 268 -4.14 16.04 -15.85
N ILE A 269 -5.42 16.10 -15.50
CA ILE A 269 -5.92 16.29 -14.15
C ILE A 269 -6.78 15.09 -13.79
N ILE A 270 -6.33 14.29 -12.82
CA ILE A 270 -7.09 13.19 -12.24
C ILE A 270 -7.91 13.72 -11.08
N MET A 271 -9.22 13.47 -11.12
CA MET A 271 -10.14 13.81 -10.05
C MET A 271 -10.79 12.56 -9.44
N ASP A 272 -11.05 12.63 -8.14
CA ASP A 272 -11.92 11.69 -7.42
C ASP A 272 -13.38 11.77 -7.92
N SER A 273 -14.06 10.64 -7.88
CA SER A 273 -15.52 10.48 -7.98
C SER A 273 -16.34 11.40 -7.07
N SER A 274 -15.80 11.87 -5.94
CA SER A 274 -16.50 12.77 -5.00
C SER A 274 -16.66 14.22 -5.52
N PHE A 275 -15.99 14.60 -6.61
CA PHE A 275 -16.15 15.92 -7.23
C PHE A 275 -17.39 16.00 -8.12
N ASN A 276 -17.96 17.21 -8.26
CA ASN A 276 -18.88 17.53 -9.36
C ASN A 276 -18.09 17.60 -10.69
N TYR A 277 -17.77 16.43 -11.22
CA TYR A 277 -16.83 16.22 -12.31
C TYR A 277 -17.14 17.07 -13.55
N THR A 278 -18.40 17.11 -13.98
CA THR A 278 -18.81 17.80 -15.21
C THR A 278 -18.63 19.32 -15.12
N GLY A 279 -18.99 19.94 -14.00
CA GLY A 279 -18.83 21.37 -13.80
C GLY A 279 -17.37 21.82 -13.84
N ILE A 280 -16.50 21.11 -13.13
CA ILE A 280 -15.07 21.44 -13.03
C ILE A 280 -14.34 21.10 -14.35
N ALA A 281 -14.64 19.94 -14.96
CA ALA A 281 -14.05 19.56 -16.24
C ALA A 281 -14.41 20.52 -17.38
N ASN A 282 -15.64 21.06 -17.40
CA ASN A 282 -16.06 22.04 -18.39
C ASN A 282 -15.31 23.37 -18.24
N HIS A 283 -15.10 23.86 -17.02
CA HIS A 283 -14.30 25.07 -16.75
C HIS A 283 -12.85 24.89 -17.20
N ILE A 284 -12.20 23.79 -16.81
CA ILE A 284 -10.82 23.48 -17.22
C ILE A 284 -10.73 23.36 -18.75
N LEU A 285 -11.70 22.75 -19.42
CA LEU A 285 -11.72 22.63 -20.88
C LEU A 285 -11.90 23.98 -21.59
N GLN A 286 -12.60 24.95 -20.99
CA GLN A 286 -12.77 26.30 -21.53
C GLN A 286 -11.52 27.17 -21.35
N ASN A 287 -10.92 27.16 -20.16
CA ASN A 287 -9.73 27.99 -19.86
C ASN A 287 -8.42 27.38 -20.37
N TYR A 288 -8.32 26.05 -20.39
CA TYR A 288 -7.10 25.30 -20.67
C TYR A 288 -7.36 24.18 -21.69
N GLY A 289 -7.72 24.59 -22.91
CA GLY A 289 -8.18 23.70 -23.98
C GLY A 289 -7.24 22.54 -24.37
N THR A 290 -5.97 22.54 -23.97
CA THR A 290 -5.02 21.42 -24.14
C THR A 290 -5.10 20.38 -23.02
N ILE A 291 -5.48 20.75 -21.79
CA ILE A 291 -5.44 19.90 -20.60
C ILE A 291 -6.56 18.85 -20.64
N PHE A 292 -6.23 17.59 -20.34
CA PHE A 292 -7.22 16.53 -20.14
C PHE A 292 -7.70 16.48 -18.69
N VAL A 293 -8.99 16.19 -18.50
CA VAL A 293 -9.55 15.87 -17.19
C VAL A 293 -10.04 14.41 -17.27
N SER A 294 -9.86 13.65 -16.20
CA SER A 294 -10.27 12.23 -16.14
C SER A 294 -10.56 11.81 -14.69
N PRO A 295 -11.46 10.85 -14.45
CA PRO A 295 -11.59 10.23 -13.14
C PRO A 295 -10.49 9.18 -12.92
N CYS A 296 -10.26 8.85 -11.66
CA CYS A 296 -9.25 7.87 -11.24
C CYS A 296 -9.55 6.43 -11.72
N ALA A 297 -8.58 5.77 -12.36
CA ALA A 297 -8.74 4.41 -12.89
C ALA A 297 -8.88 3.34 -11.79
N SER A 298 -8.08 3.39 -10.72
CA SER A 298 -8.21 2.48 -9.59
C SER A 298 -9.58 2.59 -8.90
N GLN A 299 -10.19 3.77 -8.89
CA GLN A 299 -11.55 3.97 -8.36
C GLN A 299 -12.63 3.38 -9.28
N CYS A 300 -12.51 3.50 -10.61
CA CYS A 300 -13.41 2.80 -11.54
C CYS A 300 -13.28 1.26 -11.41
N LEU A 301 -12.06 0.74 -11.29
CA LEU A 301 -11.82 -0.69 -11.06
C LEU A 301 -12.38 -1.14 -9.70
N ASN A 302 -12.26 -0.32 -8.65
CA ASN A 302 -12.90 -0.57 -7.36
C ASN A 302 -14.43 -0.62 -7.50
N LEU A 303 -15.04 0.31 -8.24
CA LEU A 303 -16.48 0.32 -8.51
C LEU A 303 -16.95 -0.86 -9.39
N ILE A 304 -16.11 -1.42 -10.27
CA ILE A 304 -16.41 -2.67 -10.98
C ILE A 304 -16.44 -3.84 -10.00
N LEU A 305 -15.40 -3.98 -9.17
CA LEU A 305 -15.31 -5.03 -8.15
C LEU A 305 -16.44 -4.92 -7.11
N GLU A 306 -16.82 -3.71 -6.71
CA GLU A 306 -17.94 -3.49 -5.78
C GLU A 306 -19.26 -4.02 -6.34
N GLU A 307 -19.58 -3.74 -7.60
CA GLU A 307 -20.80 -4.26 -8.24
C GLU A 307 -20.73 -5.78 -8.42
N PHE A 308 -19.53 -6.36 -8.65
CA PHE A 308 -19.36 -7.83 -8.64
C PHE A 308 -19.73 -8.42 -7.27
N THR A 309 -19.43 -7.74 -6.15
CA THR A 309 -19.86 -8.19 -4.80
C THR A 309 -21.37 -8.08 -4.54
N LYS A 310 -22.14 -7.43 -5.43
CA LYS A 310 -23.60 -7.31 -5.36
C LYS A 310 -24.34 -8.37 -6.18
N VAL A 311 -23.63 -9.18 -6.97
CA VAL A 311 -24.21 -10.32 -7.70
C VAL A 311 -24.50 -11.46 -6.72
N ASP A 312 -25.75 -11.94 -6.66
CA ASP A 312 -26.28 -12.78 -5.57
C ASP A 312 -25.38 -13.93 -5.14
N TRP A 313 -24.86 -14.73 -6.08
CA TRP A 313 -24.02 -15.89 -5.76
C TRP A 313 -22.61 -15.50 -5.29
N VAL A 314 -22.08 -14.37 -5.77
CA VAL A 314 -20.81 -13.79 -5.30
C VAL A 314 -21.00 -13.20 -3.90
N ASN A 315 -22.12 -12.52 -3.65
CA ASN A 315 -22.48 -11.97 -2.34
C ASN A 315 -22.65 -13.07 -1.28
N LYS A 316 -23.38 -14.13 -1.62
CA LYS A 316 -23.53 -15.34 -0.80
C LYS A 316 -22.17 -16.01 -0.53
N CYS A 317 -21.34 -16.17 -1.55
CA CYS A 317 -19.99 -16.71 -1.45
C CYS A 317 -19.11 -15.91 -0.46
N ILE A 318 -19.11 -14.57 -0.57
CA ILE A 318 -18.40 -13.68 0.36
C ILE A 318 -18.93 -13.83 1.79
N SER A 319 -20.26 -13.88 1.97
CA SER A 319 -20.89 -14.03 3.29
C SER A 319 -20.57 -15.39 3.95
N GLN A 320 -20.54 -16.47 3.17
CA GLN A 320 -20.12 -17.80 3.61
C GLN A 320 -18.62 -17.81 3.99
N ALA A 321 -17.76 -17.16 3.19
CA ALA A 321 -16.34 -17.04 3.46
C ALA A 321 -16.04 -16.18 4.71
N GLN A 322 -16.79 -15.09 4.90
CA GLN A 322 -16.75 -14.27 6.12
C GLN A 322 -17.13 -15.08 7.36
N THR A 323 -18.17 -15.91 7.28
CA THR A 323 -18.60 -16.80 8.38
C THR A 323 -17.48 -17.74 8.83
N ILE A 324 -16.77 -18.36 7.88
CA ILE A 324 -15.57 -19.18 8.16
C ILE A 324 -14.48 -18.35 8.85
N SER A 325 -14.20 -17.14 8.35
CA SER A 325 -13.11 -16.32 8.90
C SER A 325 -13.37 -15.86 10.34
N LYS A 326 -14.57 -15.36 10.67
CA LYS A 326 -14.91 -14.91 12.03
C LYS A 326 -14.73 -16.06 13.04
N LEU A 327 -15.11 -17.28 12.66
CA LEU A 327 -14.90 -18.47 13.49
C LEU A 327 -13.42 -18.73 13.80
N ILE A 328 -12.55 -18.56 12.80
CA ILE A 328 -11.11 -18.85 12.92
C ILE A 328 -10.40 -17.75 13.71
N TYR A 329 -10.60 -16.48 13.37
CA TYR A 329 -9.83 -15.39 13.99
C TYR A 329 -10.33 -15.01 15.40
N ASN A 330 -11.62 -15.20 15.71
CA ASN A 330 -12.17 -14.88 17.04
C ASN A 330 -11.96 -15.99 18.07
N SER A 331 -11.31 -17.10 17.69
CA SER A 331 -10.95 -18.21 18.58
C SER A 331 -9.46 -18.49 18.48
N VAL A 332 -8.70 -18.04 19.49
CA VAL A 332 -7.22 -18.14 19.53
C VAL A 332 -6.74 -19.56 19.21
N SER A 333 -7.39 -20.59 19.75
CA SER A 333 -7.00 -21.98 19.54
C SER A 333 -7.38 -22.55 18.17
N ILE A 334 -8.38 -21.98 17.48
CA ILE A 334 -8.67 -22.32 16.07
C ILE A 334 -7.74 -21.52 15.14
N LEU A 335 -7.38 -20.28 15.50
CA LEU A 335 -6.38 -19.46 14.81
C LEU A 335 -5.00 -20.14 14.83
N ASP A 336 -4.56 -20.64 15.98
CA ASP A 336 -3.31 -21.39 16.13
C ASP A 336 -3.34 -22.72 15.35
N LEU A 337 -4.48 -23.42 15.36
CA LEU A 337 -4.66 -24.64 14.55
C LEU A 337 -4.61 -24.31 13.05
N MET A 338 -5.26 -23.23 12.61
CA MET A 338 -5.19 -22.76 11.22
C MET A 338 -3.75 -22.45 10.83
N LYS A 339 -3.01 -21.70 11.67
CA LYS A 339 -1.59 -21.38 11.44
C LYS A 339 -0.71 -22.63 11.38
N LYS A 340 -0.99 -23.66 12.20
CA LYS A 340 -0.32 -24.97 12.13
C LYS A 340 -0.55 -25.65 10.76
N PHE A 341 -1.78 -25.65 10.25
CA PHE A 341 -2.14 -26.32 8.98
C PHE A 341 -1.81 -25.50 7.71
N THR A 342 -1.81 -24.16 7.77
CA THR A 342 -1.45 -23.30 6.63
C THR A 342 0.05 -22.98 6.57
N GLY A 343 0.81 -23.29 7.62
CA GLY A 343 2.23 -22.93 7.74
C GLY A 343 2.42 -21.43 8.01
N GLY A 344 1.54 -20.84 8.82
CA GLY A 344 1.50 -19.41 9.12
C GLY A 344 0.93 -18.53 7.99
N GLN A 345 0.35 -19.14 6.94
CA GLN A 345 -0.24 -18.38 5.84
C GLN A 345 -1.66 -17.90 6.21
N GLU A 346 -1.80 -16.59 6.44
CA GLU A 346 -3.07 -15.98 6.83
C GLU A 346 -4.11 -16.02 5.71
N LEU A 347 -5.36 -16.35 6.07
CA LEU A 347 -6.52 -16.40 5.17
C LEU A 347 -6.97 -15.01 4.71
N ILE A 348 -6.96 -14.01 5.59
CA ILE A 348 -7.41 -12.66 5.24
C ILE A 348 -6.28 -11.90 4.58
N LYS A 349 -6.65 -11.06 3.60
CA LYS A 349 -5.75 -10.20 2.85
C LYS A 349 -6.38 -8.81 2.80
N THR A 350 -5.86 -7.90 3.62
CA THR A 350 -6.30 -6.51 3.62
C THR A 350 -5.86 -5.85 2.32
N GLY A 351 -6.82 -5.41 1.52
CA GLY A 351 -6.58 -4.72 0.25
C GLY A 351 -6.68 -3.21 0.40
N ILE A 352 -6.30 -2.47 -0.66
CA ILE A 352 -6.44 -1.01 -0.71
C ILE A 352 -7.90 -0.52 -0.61
N THR A 353 -8.88 -1.40 -0.83
CA THR A 353 -10.32 -1.16 -0.60
C THR A 353 -11.05 -2.41 -0.08
N LYS A 354 -12.30 -2.26 0.37
CA LYS A 354 -13.15 -3.37 0.83
C LYS A 354 -13.44 -4.43 -0.27
N PRO A 355 -13.88 -4.07 -1.50
CA PRO A 355 -14.04 -5.05 -2.58
C PRO A 355 -12.75 -5.82 -2.90
N VAL A 356 -11.61 -5.13 -2.92
CA VAL A 356 -10.29 -5.76 -3.14
C VAL A 356 -9.95 -6.74 -2.02
N SER A 357 -10.17 -6.34 -0.76
CA SER A 357 -9.97 -7.20 0.42
C SER A 357 -10.80 -8.48 0.34
N ASN A 358 -12.05 -8.39 -0.13
CA ASN A 358 -12.93 -9.54 -0.30
C ASN A 358 -12.35 -10.54 -1.31
N PHE A 359 -12.02 -10.09 -2.52
CA PHE A 359 -11.51 -11.00 -3.56
C PHE A 359 -10.10 -11.53 -3.27
N LEU A 360 -9.20 -10.74 -2.67
CA LEU A 360 -7.88 -11.25 -2.22
C LEU A 360 -8.02 -12.28 -1.09
N SER A 361 -8.98 -12.11 -0.18
CA SER A 361 -9.26 -13.10 0.88
C SER A 361 -9.87 -14.38 0.30
N LEU A 362 -10.80 -14.30 -0.66
CA LEU A 362 -11.29 -15.46 -1.41
C LEU A 362 -10.16 -16.19 -2.15
N GLN A 363 -9.24 -15.47 -2.80
CA GLN A 363 -8.05 -16.06 -3.44
C GLN A 363 -7.15 -16.79 -2.43
N SER A 364 -6.96 -16.23 -1.23
CA SER A 364 -6.14 -16.87 -0.18
C SER A 364 -6.84 -18.11 0.37
N MET A 365 -8.13 -18.03 0.70
CA MET A 365 -8.92 -19.17 1.16
C MET A 365 -8.96 -20.31 0.14
N LEU A 366 -9.06 -20.00 -1.15
CA LEU A 366 -8.98 -20.98 -2.23
C LEU A 366 -7.60 -21.68 -2.26
N LYS A 367 -6.51 -20.93 -2.12
CA LYS A 367 -5.14 -21.49 -2.02
C LYS A 367 -4.96 -22.38 -0.77
N GLN A 368 -5.74 -22.16 0.30
CA GLN A 368 -5.75 -22.98 1.51
C GLN A 368 -6.82 -24.09 1.54
N ARG A 369 -7.66 -24.24 0.50
CA ARG A 369 -8.83 -25.15 0.45
C ARG A 369 -8.57 -26.56 1.02
N SER A 370 -7.50 -27.21 0.58
CA SER A 370 -7.12 -28.56 1.04
C SER A 370 -6.67 -28.60 2.50
N ARG A 371 -5.93 -27.59 2.95
CA ARG A 371 -5.43 -27.46 4.32
C ARG A 371 -6.54 -27.16 5.31
N LEU A 372 -7.53 -26.35 4.90
CA LEU A 372 -8.74 -26.09 5.70
C LEU A 372 -9.59 -27.36 5.89
N LYS A 373 -9.78 -28.17 4.84
CA LYS A 373 -10.41 -29.49 4.98
C LYS A 373 -9.63 -30.43 5.89
N GLN A 374 -8.29 -30.46 5.79
CA GLN A 374 -7.43 -31.25 6.67
C GLN A 374 -7.47 -30.78 8.14
N MET A 375 -7.58 -29.47 8.36
CA MET A 375 -7.67 -28.86 9.69
C MET A 375 -8.95 -29.26 10.42
N LEU A 376 -10.11 -29.15 9.76
CA LEU A 376 -11.40 -29.51 10.38
C LEU A 376 -11.55 -31.03 10.59
N ASN A 377 -10.98 -31.84 9.69
CA ASN A 377 -11.01 -33.29 9.78
C ASN A 377 -9.82 -33.85 10.58
N SER A 378 -9.11 -33.01 11.34
CA SER A 378 -8.00 -33.41 12.22
C SER A 378 -8.52 -33.97 13.56
N PRO A 379 -7.84 -34.96 14.17
CA PRO A 379 -8.23 -35.45 15.49
C PRO A 379 -8.14 -34.34 16.56
N GLU A 380 -7.21 -33.38 16.43
CA GLU A 380 -7.14 -32.22 17.33
C GLU A 380 -8.38 -31.32 17.27
N PHE A 381 -9.09 -31.29 16.12
CA PHE A 381 -10.37 -30.60 15.99
C PHE A 381 -11.54 -31.48 16.45
N SER A 382 -11.63 -32.72 15.95
CA SER A 382 -12.77 -33.61 16.18
C SER A 382 -12.86 -34.19 17.60
N MET A 383 -11.73 -34.41 18.30
CA MET A 383 -11.74 -34.91 19.69
C MET A 383 -12.03 -33.83 20.72
N ASN A 384 -11.98 -32.55 20.34
CA ASN A 384 -12.31 -31.45 21.25
C ASN A 384 -13.84 -31.22 21.27
N SER A 385 -14.48 -31.65 22.35
CA SER A 385 -15.92 -31.52 22.58
C SER A 385 -16.41 -30.06 22.59
N SER A 386 -15.54 -29.09 22.89
CA SER A 386 -15.83 -27.66 22.78
C SER A 386 -15.87 -27.16 21.32
N TYR A 387 -15.36 -27.93 20.36
CA TYR A 387 -15.42 -27.60 18.93
C TYR A 387 -16.50 -28.40 18.22
N ALA A 388 -16.59 -29.71 18.46
CA ALA A 388 -17.53 -30.59 17.77
C ALA A 388 -19.00 -30.22 18.01
N ASN A 389 -19.33 -29.77 19.22
CA ASN A 389 -20.71 -29.46 19.63
C ASN A 389 -21.10 -27.97 19.44
N ASN A 390 -20.22 -27.13 18.90
CA ASN A 390 -20.51 -25.70 18.73
C ASN A 390 -21.29 -25.46 17.42
N PRO A 391 -22.52 -24.89 17.46
CA PRO A 391 -23.32 -24.69 16.25
C PRO A 391 -22.66 -23.76 15.22
N LYS A 392 -21.86 -22.76 15.65
CA LYS A 392 -21.07 -21.93 14.71
C LYS A 392 -20.03 -22.78 13.95
N ASN A 393 -19.40 -23.75 14.63
CA ASN A 393 -18.44 -24.67 14.01
C ASN A 393 -19.14 -25.62 13.02
N ILE A 394 -20.29 -26.20 13.38
CA ILE A 394 -21.05 -27.13 12.53
C ILE A 394 -21.41 -26.47 11.18
N VAL A 395 -21.87 -25.21 11.22
CA VAL A 395 -22.13 -24.41 10.01
C VAL A 395 -20.85 -24.20 9.18
N CYS A 396 -19.73 -23.90 9.80
CA CYS A 396 -18.46 -23.70 9.09
C CYS A 396 -17.90 -24.99 8.47
N ILE A 397 -18.08 -26.16 9.12
CA ILE A 397 -17.77 -27.47 8.54
C ILE A 397 -18.64 -27.67 7.30
N ALA A 398 -19.95 -27.50 7.39
CA ALA A 398 -20.87 -27.67 6.27
C ALA A 398 -20.49 -26.79 5.06
N ILE A 399 -20.15 -25.51 5.28
CA ILE A 399 -19.69 -24.60 4.22
C ILE A 399 -18.33 -25.04 3.65
N ILE A 400 -17.38 -25.48 4.48
CA ILE A 400 -16.07 -25.93 3.99
C ILE A 400 -16.19 -27.27 3.26
N GLU A 401 -17.12 -28.15 3.62
CA GLU A 401 -17.33 -29.40 2.88
C GLU A 401 -18.06 -29.17 1.55
N ASP A 402 -19.04 -28.26 1.50
CA ASP A 402 -19.89 -27.91 0.36
C ASP A 402 -19.13 -27.71 -0.97
N GLY A 403 -19.54 -28.46 -1.99
CA GLY A 403 -18.99 -28.40 -3.33
C GLY A 403 -19.52 -27.24 -4.18
N ASP A 404 -20.66 -26.64 -3.84
CA ASP A 404 -21.21 -25.45 -4.50
C ASP A 404 -20.53 -24.18 -3.99
N PHE A 405 -20.33 -24.03 -2.68
CA PHE A 405 -19.50 -22.96 -2.10
C PHE A 405 -18.13 -22.86 -2.79
N TRP A 406 -17.37 -23.94 -2.87
CA TRP A 406 -16.04 -23.87 -3.49
C TRP A 406 -16.08 -23.58 -5.00
N ARG A 407 -17.10 -24.03 -5.73
CA ARG A 407 -17.30 -23.63 -7.14
C ARG A 407 -17.59 -22.13 -7.24
N ALA A 408 -18.40 -21.57 -6.34
CA ALA A 408 -18.65 -20.14 -6.27
C ALA A 408 -17.41 -19.33 -5.85
N VAL A 409 -16.52 -19.88 -5.01
CA VAL A 409 -15.20 -19.27 -4.70
C VAL A 409 -14.31 -19.28 -5.94
N GLU A 410 -14.18 -20.41 -6.63
CA GLU A 410 -13.37 -20.57 -7.85
C GLU A 410 -13.86 -19.61 -8.96
N GLU A 411 -15.17 -19.53 -9.17
CA GLU A 411 -15.81 -18.57 -10.08
C GLU A 411 -15.54 -17.11 -9.67
N SER A 412 -15.79 -16.75 -8.41
CA SER A 412 -15.57 -15.38 -7.90
C SER A 412 -14.11 -14.93 -7.99
N VAL A 413 -13.16 -15.87 -7.87
CA VAL A 413 -11.73 -15.62 -8.06
C VAL A 413 -11.38 -15.45 -9.54
N ALA A 414 -11.91 -16.29 -10.43
CA ALA A 414 -11.62 -16.25 -11.86
C ALA A 414 -12.09 -14.95 -12.53
N ILE A 415 -13.26 -14.44 -12.16
CA ILE A 415 -13.82 -13.19 -12.73
C ILE A 415 -13.16 -11.92 -12.19
N SER A 416 -12.64 -11.94 -10.96
CA SER A 416 -12.09 -10.75 -10.28
C SER A 416 -10.59 -10.56 -10.52
N GLU A 417 -9.81 -11.65 -10.60
CA GLU A 417 -8.36 -11.59 -10.80
C GLU A 417 -7.89 -10.78 -12.03
N PRO A 418 -8.59 -10.75 -13.18
CA PRO A 418 -8.22 -9.86 -14.29
C PRO A 418 -8.25 -8.38 -13.89
N PHE A 419 -9.27 -7.94 -13.12
CA PHE A 419 -9.39 -6.56 -12.66
C PHE A 419 -8.43 -6.23 -11.52
N LEU A 420 -8.13 -7.21 -10.65
CA LEU A 420 -7.06 -7.09 -9.66
C LEU A 420 -5.68 -6.92 -10.33
N LYS A 421 -5.42 -7.59 -11.46
CA LYS A 421 -4.21 -7.35 -12.28
C LYS A 421 -4.19 -5.95 -12.89
N VAL A 422 -5.29 -5.46 -13.49
CA VAL A 422 -5.33 -4.07 -13.98
C VAL A 422 -5.09 -3.07 -12.85
N MET A 423 -5.67 -3.33 -11.68
CA MET A 423 -5.54 -2.46 -10.50
C MET A 423 -4.10 -2.39 -9.99
N ARG A 424 -3.34 -3.50 -10.02
CA ARG A 424 -1.91 -3.54 -9.68
C ARG A 424 -1.06 -2.65 -10.59
N GLU A 425 -1.30 -2.67 -11.90
CA GLU A 425 -0.54 -1.83 -12.84
C GLU A 425 -0.85 -0.35 -12.69
N VAL A 426 -2.12 0.04 -12.51
CA VAL A 426 -2.48 1.47 -12.39
C VAL A 426 -2.18 2.08 -11.01
N SER A 427 -2.20 1.29 -9.94
CA SER A 427 -1.98 1.80 -8.57
C SER A 427 -0.49 1.93 -8.23
N GLY A 428 0.40 1.25 -8.96
CA GLY A 428 1.85 1.23 -8.72
C GLY A 428 2.63 2.52 -9.03
N GLY A 429 1.94 3.64 -9.32
CA GLY A 429 2.57 4.94 -9.57
C GLY A 429 3.35 5.07 -10.88
N LYS A 430 3.27 4.06 -11.76
CA LYS A 430 3.91 4.07 -13.08
C LYS A 430 3.02 4.79 -14.11
N PRO A 431 3.59 5.32 -15.21
CA PRO A 431 2.81 5.76 -16.37
C PRO A 431 2.02 4.60 -16.99
N ALA A 432 0.71 4.53 -16.70
CA ALA A 432 -0.19 3.45 -17.08
C ALA A 432 -1.31 3.87 -18.05
N VAL A 433 -1.34 5.16 -18.45
CA VAL A 433 -2.27 5.68 -19.47
C VAL A 433 -2.12 4.94 -20.81
N GLY A 434 -0.92 4.52 -21.18
CA GLY A 434 -0.64 3.73 -22.40
C GLY A 434 -1.11 2.27 -22.39
N SER A 435 -1.40 1.68 -21.22
CA SER A 435 -1.74 0.25 -21.10
C SER A 435 -3.19 0.00 -20.66
N ILE A 436 -3.84 0.93 -19.96
CA ILE A 436 -5.16 0.73 -19.34
C ILE A 436 -6.25 0.25 -20.32
N TYR A 437 -6.29 0.75 -21.56
CA TYR A 437 -7.27 0.31 -22.56
C TYR A 437 -7.10 -1.17 -22.94
N GLU A 438 -5.85 -1.59 -23.17
CA GLU A 438 -5.52 -2.97 -23.55
C GLU A 438 -5.75 -3.92 -22.37
N LEU A 439 -5.31 -3.54 -21.17
CA LEU A 439 -5.53 -4.29 -19.93
C LEU A 439 -7.03 -4.50 -19.65
N MET A 440 -7.87 -3.48 -19.85
CA MET A 440 -9.33 -3.60 -19.72
C MET A 440 -9.95 -4.48 -20.81
N THR A 441 -9.45 -4.41 -22.04
CA THR A 441 -9.87 -5.28 -23.15
C THR A 441 -9.56 -6.75 -22.83
N ARG A 442 -8.34 -7.03 -22.35
CA ARG A 442 -7.87 -8.34 -21.89
C ARG A 442 -8.66 -8.86 -20.68
N ALA A 443 -9.06 -7.98 -19.77
CA ALA A 443 -9.90 -8.33 -18.62
C ALA A 443 -11.32 -8.76 -19.05
N LYS A 444 -11.93 -8.05 -20.01
CA LYS A 444 -13.21 -8.48 -20.61
C LYS A 444 -13.08 -9.82 -21.34
N GLU A 445 -12.00 -10.05 -22.07
CA GLU A 445 -11.80 -11.32 -22.79
C GLU A 445 -11.55 -12.50 -21.83
N SER A 446 -10.97 -12.22 -20.66
CA SER A 446 -10.85 -13.23 -19.59
C SER A 446 -12.22 -13.68 -19.07
N ILE A 447 -13.19 -12.75 -18.92
CA ILE A 447 -14.59 -13.10 -18.58
C ILE A 447 -15.22 -13.95 -19.69
N ARG A 448 -15.07 -13.55 -20.96
CA ARG A 448 -15.62 -14.32 -22.11
C ARG A 448 -15.06 -15.74 -22.19
N THR A 449 -13.76 -15.89 -21.98
CA THR A 449 -13.08 -17.18 -21.98
C THR A 449 -13.60 -18.08 -20.84
N TYR A 450 -13.82 -17.51 -19.65
CA TYR A 450 -14.33 -18.25 -18.50
C TYR A 450 -15.80 -18.70 -18.69
N TYR A 451 -16.66 -17.82 -19.20
CA TYR A 451 -18.08 -18.08 -19.44
C TYR A 451 -18.42 -18.43 -20.90
N ILE A 452 -17.51 -19.10 -21.61
CA ILE A 452 -17.72 -19.49 -23.02
C ILE A 452 -18.93 -20.43 -23.26
N MET A 453 -19.45 -21.04 -22.18
CA MET A 453 -20.66 -21.87 -22.19
C MET A 453 -21.86 -21.25 -21.44
N ASP A 454 -21.74 -20.03 -20.89
CA ASP A 454 -22.79 -19.36 -20.10
C ASP A 454 -22.88 -17.87 -20.49
N GLU A 455 -23.54 -17.61 -21.63
CA GLU A 455 -23.73 -16.25 -22.15
C GLU A 455 -24.46 -15.33 -21.16
N SER A 456 -25.33 -15.88 -20.31
CA SER A 456 -26.11 -15.12 -19.32
C SER A 456 -25.21 -14.55 -18.22
N LYS A 457 -24.35 -15.38 -17.61
CA LYS A 457 -23.34 -14.90 -16.65
C LYS A 457 -22.29 -14.03 -17.32
N CYS A 458 -21.84 -14.40 -18.51
CA CYS A 458 -20.89 -13.62 -19.30
C CYS A 458 -21.40 -12.19 -19.48
N LYS A 459 -22.63 -12.03 -19.97
CA LYS A 459 -23.28 -10.73 -20.14
C LYS A 459 -23.45 -9.99 -18.81
N THR A 460 -23.88 -10.68 -17.76
CA THR A 460 -24.08 -10.05 -16.42
C THR A 460 -22.84 -9.29 -15.96
N PHE A 461 -21.64 -9.88 -16.08
CA PHE A 461 -20.40 -9.20 -15.70
C PHE A 461 -19.89 -8.22 -16.75
N LEU A 462 -20.06 -8.50 -18.05
CA LEU A 462 -19.65 -7.56 -19.11
C LEU A 462 -20.48 -6.27 -19.11
N ASP A 463 -21.79 -6.33 -18.88
CA ASP A 463 -22.67 -5.16 -18.79
C ASP A 463 -22.30 -4.26 -17.58
N ILE A 464 -21.85 -4.85 -16.47
CA ILE A 464 -21.27 -4.11 -15.33
C ILE A 464 -19.98 -3.40 -15.77
N VAL A 465 -19.06 -4.12 -16.41
CA VAL A 465 -17.75 -3.60 -16.83
C VAL A 465 -17.91 -2.49 -17.85
N ASP A 466 -18.75 -2.65 -18.88
CA ASP A 466 -18.96 -1.65 -19.92
C ASP A 466 -19.67 -0.40 -19.40
N ARG A 467 -20.66 -0.54 -18.51
CA ARG A 467 -21.30 0.61 -17.86
C ARG A 467 -20.32 1.45 -17.05
N LYS A 468 -19.41 0.82 -16.28
CA LYS A 468 -18.40 1.56 -15.48
C LYS A 468 -17.25 2.08 -16.34
N TRP A 469 -16.72 1.27 -17.26
CA TRP A 469 -15.66 1.68 -18.18
C TRP A 469 -16.13 2.81 -19.10
N GLY A 470 -17.16 2.58 -19.91
CA GLY A 470 -17.66 3.56 -20.88
C GLY A 470 -18.33 4.77 -20.25
N GLY A 471 -19.03 4.59 -19.12
CA GLY A 471 -19.75 5.67 -18.43
C GLY A 471 -18.93 6.48 -17.43
N GLN A 472 -17.70 6.07 -17.09
CA GLN A 472 -16.86 6.79 -16.12
C GLN A 472 -15.42 6.98 -16.61
N LEU A 473 -14.66 5.90 -16.83
CA LEU A 473 -13.20 5.98 -17.02
C LEU A 473 -12.74 6.22 -18.46
N HIS A 474 -13.50 5.73 -19.45
CA HIS A 474 -13.10 5.80 -20.84
C HIS A 474 -13.02 7.26 -21.33
N SER A 475 -11.96 7.58 -22.06
CA SER A 475 -11.76 8.92 -22.63
C SER A 475 -10.92 8.82 -23.90
N PRO A 476 -10.98 9.84 -24.80
CA PRO A 476 -10.14 9.87 -25.99
C PRO A 476 -8.64 9.84 -25.68
N LEU A 477 -8.20 10.31 -24.50
CA LEU A 477 -6.80 10.20 -24.05
C LEU A 477 -6.38 8.73 -23.90
N HIS A 478 -7.23 7.89 -23.31
CA HIS A 478 -6.96 6.45 -23.17
C HIS A 478 -6.95 5.74 -24.55
N SER A 479 -7.81 6.14 -25.48
CA SER A 479 -7.78 5.66 -26.88
C SER A 479 -6.48 6.07 -27.60
N ALA A 480 -6.08 7.34 -27.50
CA ALA A 480 -4.88 7.87 -28.12
C ALA A 480 -3.59 7.25 -27.54
N ALA A 481 -3.55 7.04 -26.23
CA ALA A 481 -2.44 6.40 -25.56
C ALA A 481 -2.27 4.93 -25.98
N ALA A 482 -3.37 4.19 -26.15
CA ALA A 482 -3.34 2.83 -26.68
C ALA A 482 -2.85 2.78 -28.13
N PHE A 483 -3.28 3.73 -28.97
CA PHE A 483 -2.80 3.87 -30.35
C PHE A 483 -1.31 4.22 -30.44
N LEU A 484 -0.79 5.01 -29.49
CA LEU A 484 0.62 5.41 -29.46
C LEU A 484 1.53 4.40 -28.75
N ASN A 485 1.00 3.42 -28.03
CA ASN A 485 1.81 2.43 -27.32
C ASN A 485 2.37 1.36 -28.30
N PRO A 486 3.70 1.19 -28.44
CA PRO A 486 4.31 0.26 -29.39
C PRO A 486 3.90 -1.22 -29.19
N SER A 487 3.74 -1.68 -27.94
CA SER A 487 3.30 -3.06 -27.65
C SER A 487 1.84 -3.32 -28.01
N VAL A 488 1.06 -2.26 -28.24
CA VAL A 488 -0.34 -2.34 -28.66
C VAL A 488 -0.46 -2.13 -30.16
N GLN A 489 0.17 -1.08 -30.71
CA GLN A 489 0.12 -0.70 -32.12
C GLN A 489 0.74 -1.73 -33.08
N TYR A 490 1.70 -2.53 -32.62
CA TYR A 490 2.39 -3.53 -33.46
C TYR A 490 2.02 -4.98 -33.13
N ASN A 491 1.10 -5.22 -32.20
CA ASN A 491 0.65 -6.57 -31.86
C ASN A 491 -0.41 -7.07 -32.87
N PRO A 492 -0.17 -8.17 -33.61
CA PRO A 492 -1.09 -8.67 -34.63
C PRO A 492 -2.42 -9.24 -34.08
N GLU A 493 -2.49 -9.54 -32.78
CA GLU A 493 -3.71 -10.03 -32.12
C GLU A 493 -4.68 -8.88 -31.81
N ILE A 494 -4.19 -7.64 -31.71
CA ILE A 494 -4.97 -6.47 -31.28
C ILE A 494 -5.66 -5.80 -32.47
N LYS A 495 -6.98 -5.92 -32.52
CA LYS A 495 -7.83 -5.28 -33.54
C LYS A 495 -8.23 -3.87 -33.09
N PHE A 496 -7.57 -2.87 -33.65
CA PHE A 496 -7.97 -1.46 -33.46
C PHE A 496 -9.36 -1.20 -34.04
N LEU A 497 -10.29 -0.79 -33.18
CA LEU A 497 -11.60 -0.29 -33.58
C LEU A 497 -11.46 1.10 -34.24
N VAL A 498 -12.35 1.42 -35.18
CA VAL A 498 -12.35 2.72 -35.89
C VAL A 498 -12.44 3.89 -34.90
N SER A 499 -13.25 3.74 -33.84
CA SER A 499 -13.41 4.72 -32.77
C SER A 499 -12.10 5.08 -32.05
N ILE A 500 -11.16 4.14 -31.86
CA ILE A 500 -9.85 4.42 -31.24
C ILE A 500 -9.06 5.39 -32.12
N LYS A 501 -9.13 5.22 -33.45
CA LYS A 501 -8.46 6.08 -34.42
C LYS A 501 -9.12 7.46 -34.53
N GLU A 502 -10.45 7.52 -34.45
CA GLU A 502 -11.19 8.79 -34.39
C GLU A 502 -10.84 9.59 -33.12
N ASP A 503 -10.82 8.93 -31.96
CA ASP A 503 -10.42 9.52 -30.69
C ASP A 503 -8.96 9.99 -30.69
N PHE A 504 -8.06 9.19 -31.26
CA PHE A 504 -6.68 9.59 -31.45
C PHE A 504 -6.56 10.89 -32.26
N PHE A 505 -7.34 11.06 -33.33
CA PHE A 505 -7.38 12.33 -34.06
C PHE A 505 -7.95 13.48 -33.21
N LYS A 506 -9.03 13.27 -32.44
CA LYS A 506 -9.55 14.30 -31.50
C LYS A 506 -8.47 14.76 -30.51
N VAL A 507 -7.64 13.84 -30.01
CA VAL A 507 -6.50 14.15 -29.13
C VAL A 507 -5.38 14.90 -29.85
N ILE A 508 -5.05 14.52 -31.08
CA ILE A 508 -4.08 15.22 -31.92
C ILE A 508 -4.53 16.67 -32.20
N GLU A 509 -5.80 16.90 -32.52
CA GLU A 509 -6.34 18.24 -32.74
C GLU A 509 -6.37 19.08 -31.45
N LYS A 510 -6.65 18.46 -30.30
CA LYS A 510 -6.64 19.13 -29.00
C LYS A 510 -5.23 19.55 -28.55
N LEU A 511 -4.21 18.71 -28.81
CA LEU A 511 -2.82 18.99 -28.43
C LEU A 511 -2.04 19.82 -29.46
N LEU A 512 -2.45 19.76 -30.73
CA LEU A 512 -1.84 20.51 -31.85
C LEU A 512 -2.91 21.41 -32.51
N PRO A 513 -3.44 22.43 -31.82
CA PRO A 513 -4.63 23.16 -32.29
C PRO A 513 -4.41 23.90 -33.62
N THR A 514 -3.24 24.50 -33.83
CA THR A 514 -2.96 25.26 -35.06
C THR A 514 -2.62 24.36 -36.25
N PRO A 515 -2.93 24.76 -37.50
CA PRO A 515 -2.53 24.01 -38.69
C PRO A 515 -1.01 23.84 -38.81
N ASP A 516 -0.22 24.85 -38.40
CA ASP A 516 1.24 24.79 -38.47
C ASP A 516 1.86 23.75 -37.54
N MET A 517 1.27 23.53 -36.36
CA MET A 517 1.66 22.42 -35.47
C MET A 517 1.31 21.04 -36.06
N ARG A 518 0.35 20.97 -36.99
CA ARG A 518 -0.11 19.73 -37.63
C ARG A 518 0.49 19.46 -39.01
N ARG A 519 1.29 20.37 -39.57
CA ARG A 519 1.74 20.36 -40.98
C ARG A 519 2.21 18.99 -41.49
N ASP A 520 3.07 18.31 -40.72
CA ASP A 520 3.64 17.00 -41.08
C ASP A 520 3.03 15.81 -40.35
N ILE A 521 2.02 16.02 -39.48
CA ILE A 521 1.57 15.01 -38.51
C ILE A 521 1.03 13.74 -39.20
N THR A 522 0.34 13.90 -40.33
CA THR A 522 -0.21 12.78 -41.11
C THR A 522 0.88 11.85 -41.66
N ASN A 523 2.00 12.42 -42.13
CA ASN A 523 3.16 11.65 -42.59
C ASN A 523 3.85 10.95 -41.41
N GLN A 524 3.99 11.64 -40.28
CA GLN A 524 4.58 11.08 -39.07
C GLN A 524 3.76 9.92 -38.49
N ILE A 525 2.42 10.03 -38.50
CA ILE A 525 1.49 8.93 -38.16
C ILE A 525 1.65 7.75 -39.13
N PHE A 526 1.81 8.01 -40.43
CA PHE A 526 2.07 6.96 -41.41
C PHE A 526 3.39 6.23 -41.16
N ILE A 527 4.48 6.96 -40.93
CA ILE A 527 5.82 6.40 -40.62
C ILE A 527 5.76 5.52 -39.36
N PHE A 528 5.12 6.01 -38.28
CA PHE A 528 4.91 5.22 -37.06
C PHE A 528 4.07 3.97 -37.31
N THR A 529 2.84 4.10 -37.84
CA THR A 529 1.94 2.95 -38.05
C THR A 529 2.45 1.92 -39.06
N ARG A 530 3.43 2.28 -39.90
CA ARG A 530 4.12 1.37 -40.84
C ARG A 530 5.41 0.77 -40.28
N ALA A 531 5.79 1.07 -39.03
CA ALA A 531 7.09 0.73 -38.46
C ALA A 531 8.25 1.10 -39.39
N SER A 532 8.19 2.29 -39.99
CA SER A 532 9.19 2.80 -40.93
C SER A 532 10.19 3.73 -40.25
N GLY A 533 11.37 3.92 -40.85
CA GLY A 533 12.46 4.67 -40.23
C GLY A 533 12.95 3.96 -38.95
N MET A 534 13.22 4.73 -37.89
CA MET A 534 13.75 4.20 -36.64
C MET A 534 12.80 3.22 -35.94
N PHE A 535 11.48 3.35 -36.12
CA PHE A 535 10.48 2.43 -35.54
C PHE A 535 10.57 0.98 -36.06
N GLY A 536 11.28 0.77 -37.16
CA GLY A 536 11.49 -0.53 -37.81
C GLY A 536 12.90 -1.10 -37.63
N CYS A 537 13.79 -0.45 -36.88
CA CYS A 537 15.10 -1.04 -36.58
C CYS A 537 14.95 -2.18 -35.54
N SER A 538 15.86 -3.15 -35.55
CA SER A 538 15.77 -4.33 -34.66
C SER A 538 15.71 -3.95 -33.18
N LEU A 539 16.52 -2.96 -32.76
CA LEU A 539 16.50 -2.43 -31.39
C LEU A 539 15.12 -1.85 -31.02
N ALA A 540 14.50 -1.07 -31.91
CA ALA A 540 13.16 -0.53 -31.69
C ALA A 540 12.09 -1.63 -31.67
N MET A 541 12.28 -2.73 -32.41
CA MET A 541 11.38 -3.89 -32.41
C MET A 541 11.49 -4.71 -31.12
N GLU A 542 12.71 -5.01 -30.67
CA GLU A 542 13.00 -5.75 -29.43
C GLU A 542 12.60 -4.95 -28.16
N ALA A 543 12.63 -3.62 -28.24
CA ALA A 543 12.28 -2.73 -27.14
C ALA A 543 10.77 -2.58 -26.87
N ARG A 544 9.88 -3.00 -27.78
CA ARG A 544 8.43 -2.67 -27.75
C ARG A 544 7.71 -3.12 -26.48
N ASP A 545 8.04 -4.31 -26.00
CA ASP A 545 7.41 -4.95 -24.83
C ASP A 545 8.28 -4.87 -23.57
N THR A 546 9.50 -4.34 -23.69
CA THR A 546 10.52 -4.36 -22.62
C THR A 546 10.87 -2.98 -22.08
N VAL A 547 10.62 -1.91 -22.86
CA VAL A 547 10.85 -0.51 -22.48
C VAL A 547 9.51 0.19 -22.24
N ALA A 548 9.45 1.07 -21.23
CA ALA A 548 8.24 1.85 -20.96
C ALA A 548 7.90 2.75 -22.17
N PRO A 549 6.62 2.82 -22.62
CA PRO A 549 6.30 3.43 -23.93
C PRO A 549 6.80 4.87 -24.12
N GLY A 550 6.76 5.72 -23.09
CA GLY A 550 7.32 7.08 -23.16
C GLY A 550 8.83 7.10 -23.46
N LEU A 551 9.61 6.23 -22.81
CA LEU A 551 11.06 6.09 -23.04
C LEU A 551 11.37 5.45 -24.40
N TRP A 552 10.50 4.56 -24.91
CA TRP A 552 10.64 4.02 -26.26
C TRP A 552 10.50 5.12 -27.32
N TRP A 553 9.54 6.04 -27.13
CA TRP A 553 9.39 7.21 -28.02
C TRP A 553 10.54 8.21 -27.87
N GLU A 554 11.11 8.37 -26.69
CA GLU A 554 12.35 9.16 -26.50
C GLU A 554 13.54 8.56 -27.28
N GLN A 555 13.66 7.22 -27.33
CA GLN A 555 14.79 6.53 -27.95
C GLN A 555 14.67 6.30 -29.47
N PHE A 556 13.44 6.17 -29.99
CA PHE A 556 13.19 5.77 -31.38
C PHE A 556 12.28 6.72 -32.17
N GLY A 557 11.82 7.82 -31.55
CA GLY A 557 10.82 8.74 -32.10
C GLY A 557 11.29 9.73 -33.15
N ASP A 558 12.59 9.87 -33.40
CA ASP A 558 13.17 10.97 -34.18
C ASP A 558 12.73 10.98 -35.66
N SER A 559 12.23 9.85 -36.17
CA SER A 559 11.59 9.75 -37.49
C SER A 559 10.20 10.44 -37.54
N ALA A 560 9.71 10.95 -36.41
CA ALA A 560 8.40 11.58 -36.26
C ALA A 560 8.37 12.64 -35.11
N PRO A 561 9.15 13.73 -35.16
CA PRO A 561 9.46 14.59 -34.01
C PRO A 561 8.30 15.46 -33.46
N VAL A 562 7.19 15.58 -34.19
CA VAL A 562 5.96 16.21 -33.66
C VAL A 562 5.12 15.15 -32.93
N LEU A 563 4.95 13.98 -33.54
CA LEU A 563 4.25 12.85 -32.94
C LEU A 563 4.97 12.32 -31.70
N GLN A 564 6.32 12.29 -31.71
CA GLN A 564 7.19 11.95 -30.58
C GLN A 564 6.89 12.82 -29.35
N ARG A 565 6.81 14.15 -29.52
CA ARG A 565 6.48 15.07 -28.41
C ARG A 565 5.07 14.83 -27.87
N VAL A 566 4.09 14.55 -28.73
CA VAL A 566 2.73 14.16 -28.31
C VAL A 566 2.74 12.82 -27.56
N ALA A 567 3.45 11.82 -28.08
CA ALA A 567 3.48 10.47 -27.55
C ALA A 567 4.21 10.39 -26.21
N ILE A 568 5.38 11.02 -26.08
CA ILE A 568 6.09 11.15 -24.80
C ILE A 568 5.15 11.82 -23.79
N ARG A 569 4.47 12.92 -24.14
CA ARG A 569 3.58 13.63 -23.20
C ARG A 569 2.35 12.82 -22.78
N ILE A 570 1.75 12.03 -23.66
CA ILE A 570 0.61 11.16 -23.31
C ILE A 570 1.05 9.93 -22.51
N LEU A 571 2.08 9.23 -22.98
CA LEU A 571 2.54 7.95 -22.42
C LEU A 571 3.34 8.10 -21.13
N SER A 572 3.71 9.34 -20.75
CA SER A 572 4.31 9.70 -19.47
C SER A 572 3.32 9.83 -18.31
N GLN A 573 2.01 9.82 -18.57
CA GLN A 573 1.01 10.10 -17.54
C GLN A 573 0.55 8.85 -16.77
N VAL A 574 0.25 9.05 -15.48
CA VAL A 574 -0.44 8.08 -14.62
C VAL A 574 -1.94 8.17 -14.87
N CYS A 575 -2.71 7.11 -14.59
CA CYS A 575 -4.17 7.11 -14.75
C CYS A 575 -4.94 6.93 -13.43
N SER A 576 -4.26 6.86 -12.28
CA SER A 576 -4.88 6.74 -10.95
C SER A 576 -4.29 7.73 -9.95
N THR A 577 -5.05 8.01 -8.89
CA THR A 577 -4.48 8.45 -7.62
C THR A 577 -3.50 7.38 -7.14
N PHE A 578 -2.30 7.80 -6.71
CA PHE A 578 -1.37 6.88 -6.07
C PHE A 578 -1.94 6.49 -4.71
N THR A 579 -2.22 5.20 -4.48
CA THR A 579 -2.76 4.70 -3.21
C THR A 579 -1.67 4.66 -2.15
N PHE A 580 -1.24 5.85 -1.72
CA PHE A 580 -0.42 6.02 -0.54
C PHE A 580 -1.10 5.35 0.67
N GLU A 581 -0.32 4.77 1.58
CA GLU A 581 -0.86 4.13 2.78
C GLU A 581 -1.81 5.09 3.49
N LYS A 582 -3.07 4.71 3.66
CA LYS A 582 -4.11 5.53 4.28
C LYS A 582 -3.97 5.53 5.82
N HIS A 583 -2.76 5.91 6.27
CA HIS A 583 -2.37 6.23 7.63
C HIS A 583 -3.04 7.52 8.10
N TRP A 584 -4.39 7.51 8.12
CA TRP A 584 -5.27 8.62 8.51
C TRP A 584 -4.90 9.21 9.87
N SER A 585 -4.37 8.39 10.77
CA SER A 585 -3.78 8.79 12.05
C SER A 585 -2.77 9.93 11.93
N THR A 586 -2.00 10.01 10.84
CA THR A 586 -1.05 11.10 10.59
C THR A 586 -1.77 12.43 10.39
N PHE A 587 -2.77 12.48 9.49
CA PHE A 587 -3.56 13.69 9.29
C PHE A 587 -4.50 14.01 10.46
N GLN A 588 -5.10 13.01 11.11
CA GLN A 588 -5.87 13.20 12.33
C GLN A 588 -5.00 13.84 13.43
N GLN A 589 -3.72 13.45 13.56
CA GLN A 589 -2.79 14.11 14.48
C GLN A 589 -2.45 15.54 14.06
N ILE A 590 -2.22 15.80 12.76
CA ILE A 590 -1.91 17.12 12.20
C ILE A 590 -3.11 18.09 12.35
N HIS A 591 -4.33 17.64 12.06
CA HIS A 591 -5.53 18.48 12.04
C HIS A 591 -6.35 18.45 13.35
N SER A 592 -5.85 17.86 14.44
CA SER A 592 -6.53 17.84 15.75
C SER A 592 -6.06 18.94 16.71
N GLU A 593 -7.01 19.60 17.37
CA GLU A 593 -6.76 20.57 18.46
C GLU A 593 -6.04 19.96 19.69
N LYS A 594 -5.78 18.66 19.73
CA LYS A 594 -4.91 18.07 20.77
C LYS A 594 -3.45 18.57 20.68
N ARG A 595 -3.10 19.36 19.66
CA ARG A 595 -1.87 20.17 19.56
C ARG A 595 -2.15 21.68 19.44
N ASN A 596 -2.89 22.26 20.40
CA ASN A 596 -3.22 23.70 20.52
C ASN A 596 -2.02 24.69 20.71
N LYS A 597 -0.86 24.43 20.09
CA LYS A 597 0.33 25.31 20.06
C LYS A 597 1.15 25.23 18.75
N ILE A 598 0.66 24.56 17.70
CA ILE A 598 1.30 24.56 16.38
C ILE A 598 0.41 25.33 15.41
N ASP A 599 0.97 26.32 14.72
CA ASP A 599 0.29 27.10 13.70
C ASP A 599 0.02 26.30 12.41
N LYS A 600 -0.87 26.82 11.57
CA LYS A 600 -1.33 26.16 10.33
C LYS A 600 -0.20 25.98 9.30
N GLU A 601 0.81 26.85 9.30
CA GLU A 601 1.92 26.81 8.35
C GLU A 601 2.91 25.69 8.71
N THR A 602 3.35 25.65 9.97
CA THR A 602 4.16 24.56 10.53
C THR A 602 3.48 23.19 10.35
N LEU A 603 2.15 23.11 10.46
CA LEU A 603 1.39 21.88 10.19
C LEU A 603 1.40 21.47 8.71
N ASN A 604 1.23 22.43 7.79
CA ASN A 604 1.33 22.18 6.35
C ASN A 604 2.75 21.73 5.95
N ASP A 605 3.77 22.32 6.54
CA ASP A 605 5.19 21.99 6.28
C ASP A 605 5.53 20.59 6.78
N LEU A 606 5.06 20.22 7.97
CA LEU A 606 5.15 18.85 8.49
C LEU A 606 4.43 17.85 7.58
N ALA A 607 3.24 18.19 7.04
CA ALA A 607 2.53 17.34 6.10
C ALA A 607 3.32 17.16 4.78
N TYR A 608 3.81 18.27 4.20
CA TYR A 608 4.59 18.30 2.96
C TYR A 608 5.87 17.47 3.06
N ILE A 609 6.64 17.62 4.14
CA ILE A 609 7.84 16.82 4.41
C ILE A 609 7.47 15.35 4.59
N ASN A 610 6.44 15.04 5.41
CA ASN A 610 6.05 13.66 5.71
C ASN A 610 5.66 12.90 4.43
N TYR A 611 4.81 13.50 3.59
CA TYR A 611 4.39 12.92 2.33
C TYR A 611 5.56 12.72 1.37
N ASN A 612 6.33 13.78 1.09
CA ASN A 612 7.39 13.71 0.09
C ASN A 612 8.54 12.77 0.51
N LEU A 613 8.87 12.68 1.80
CA LEU A 613 9.85 11.69 2.29
C LEU A 613 9.32 10.24 2.16
N LYS A 614 8.04 9.98 2.43
CA LYS A 614 7.45 8.63 2.27
C LYS A 614 7.34 8.22 0.79
N LEU A 615 6.96 9.14 -0.11
CA LEU A 615 7.00 8.94 -1.56
C LEU A 615 8.42 8.65 -2.05
N THR A 616 9.43 9.40 -1.55
CA THR A 616 10.85 9.13 -1.85
C THR A 616 11.27 7.72 -1.40
N ARG A 617 10.82 7.27 -0.23
CA ARG A 617 11.11 5.94 0.30
C ARG A 617 10.59 4.85 -0.62
N GLN A 618 9.31 4.89 -0.97
CA GLN A 618 8.66 3.85 -1.79
C GLN A 618 9.31 3.70 -3.18
N MET A 619 9.73 4.81 -3.81
CA MET A 619 10.47 4.76 -5.08
C MET A 619 11.88 4.15 -4.96
N ARG A 620 12.56 4.35 -3.82
CA ARG A 620 13.91 3.80 -3.58
C ARG A 620 13.90 2.34 -3.15
N THR A 621 12.96 1.95 -2.29
CA THR A 621 12.76 0.56 -1.91
C THR A 621 11.90 -0.15 -2.94
N LYS A 622 12.47 -0.55 -4.09
CA LYS A 622 11.81 -1.49 -5.02
C LYS A 622 11.39 -2.75 -4.25
N PRO A 623 10.11 -2.97 -3.95
CA PRO A 623 9.69 -4.14 -3.21
C PRO A 623 9.38 -5.22 -4.24
N LEU A 624 10.36 -6.07 -4.52
CA LEU A 624 10.19 -7.22 -5.43
C LEU A 624 9.18 -8.27 -4.93
N GLU A 625 8.60 -8.07 -3.74
CA GLU A 625 7.73 -9.01 -3.04
C GLU A 625 6.43 -8.38 -2.47
N ALA A 626 6.22 -7.06 -2.54
CA ALA A 626 5.00 -6.41 -2.04
C ALA A 626 3.98 -6.13 -3.16
N ASP A 627 2.75 -6.59 -2.98
CA ASP A 627 1.65 -6.40 -3.94
C ASP A 627 1.02 -5.01 -3.76
N PRO A 628 1.04 -4.10 -4.76
CA PRO A 628 0.59 -2.71 -4.59
C PRO A 628 -0.91 -2.54 -4.30
N ILE A 629 -1.72 -3.61 -4.36
CA ILE A 629 -3.14 -3.59 -3.95
C ILE A 629 -3.40 -4.26 -2.60
N GLN A 630 -2.37 -4.75 -1.91
CA GLN A 630 -2.45 -5.42 -0.61
C GLN A 630 -1.62 -4.65 0.45
N TYR A 631 -2.08 -4.68 1.70
CA TYR A 631 -1.28 -4.28 2.86
C TYR A 631 -0.69 -5.52 3.56
N ASP A 632 0.47 -5.36 4.22
CA ASP A 632 1.17 -6.47 4.88
C ASP A 632 0.58 -6.84 6.25
N ASP A 633 0.12 -5.84 7.00
CA ASP A 633 -0.46 -6.02 8.34
C ASP A 633 -2.00 -6.24 8.21
N ILE A 634 -2.54 -7.25 8.91
CA ILE A 634 -3.99 -7.50 8.95
C ILE A 634 -4.66 -6.45 9.84
N ASP A 635 -5.60 -5.72 9.25
CA ASP A 635 -6.51 -4.86 9.99
C ASP A 635 -7.46 -5.71 10.84
N MET A 636 -7.23 -5.74 12.15
CA MET A 636 -8.06 -6.43 13.14
C MET A 636 -9.45 -5.80 13.32
N THR A 637 -9.70 -4.62 12.74
CA THR A 637 -11.03 -3.97 12.67
C THR A 637 -11.79 -4.30 11.38
N SER A 638 -11.27 -5.23 10.56
CA SER A 638 -11.94 -5.72 9.36
C SER A 638 -13.26 -6.44 9.67
N GLU A 639 -14.27 -6.24 8.82
CA GLU A 639 -15.55 -6.96 8.85
C GLU A 639 -15.42 -8.49 8.71
N TRP A 640 -14.25 -9.01 8.31
CA TRP A 640 -13.93 -10.44 8.29
C TRP A 640 -13.52 -10.98 9.68
N VAL A 641 -13.29 -10.10 10.65
CA VAL A 641 -12.91 -10.42 12.04
C VAL A 641 -14.01 -10.00 13.01
N GLU A 642 -14.45 -8.73 12.99
CA GLU A 642 -15.43 -8.22 13.99
C GLU A 642 -16.80 -8.93 13.91
N GLU A 643 -17.41 -9.24 15.07
CA GLU A 643 -18.86 -9.51 15.14
C GLU A 643 -19.62 -8.17 15.00
N SER A 644 -20.75 -8.17 14.30
CA SER A 644 -21.26 -7.01 13.56
C SER A 644 -22.11 -6.02 14.37
N ASP A 645 -21.61 -5.59 15.53
CA ASP A 645 -22.29 -4.62 16.41
C ASP A 645 -21.69 -3.20 16.40
N ASN A 646 -20.54 -2.99 15.73
CA ASN A 646 -19.97 -1.66 15.50
C ASN A 646 -20.43 -1.07 14.15
N PRO A 647 -20.97 0.16 14.09
CA PRO A 647 -21.15 0.89 12.84
C PRO A 647 -19.78 1.31 12.30
N SER A 648 -19.42 0.84 11.09
CA SER A 648 -18.09 1.09 10.53
C SER A 648 -17.89 2.58 10.19
N PRO A 649 -16.64 3.11 10.26
CA PRO A 649 -16.35 4.52 9.95
C PRO A 649 -16.74 4.98 8.53
N THR A 650 -17.06 4.06 7.62
CA THR A 650 -17.45 4.35 6.23
C THR A 650 -18.86 4.89 6.02
N GLN A 651 -19.73 4.93 7.05
CA GLN A 651 -21.10 5.48 6.95
C GLN A 651 -21.21 7.00 6.68
N TRP A 652 -20.11 7.70 6.36
CA TRP A 652 -20.14 9.15 6.08
C TRP A 652 -20.47 9.49 4.63
N LEU A 653 -20.21 8.59 3.66
CA LEU A 653 -20.51 8.85 2.25
C LEU A 653 -22.03 8.97 2.01
N ASP A 654 -22.84 8.17 2.70
CA ASP A 654 -24.31 8.22 2.61
C ASP A 654 -24.89 9.57 3.09
N ARG A 655 -24.14 10.37 3.86
CA ARG A 655 -24.53 11.73 4.26
C ARG A 655 -24.43 12.76 3.12
N PHE A 656 -23.81 12.39 2.01
CA PHE A 656 -23.75 13.15 0.77
C PHE A 656 -24.34 12.34 -0.40
N GLY A 657 -25.47 11.66 -0.14
CA GLY A 657 -26.19 10.85 -1.11
C GLY A 657 -26.49 11.58 -2.43
N SER A 658 -26.51 10.81 -3.52
CA SER A 658 -26.65 11.31 -4.88
C SER A 658 -28.01 11.97 -5.12
N ALA A 659 -28.03 13.30 -5.29
CA ALA A 659 -29.18 14.05 -5.80
C ALA A 659 -29.36 13.83 -7.33
N LEU A 660 -29.53 12.58 -7.75
CA LEU A 660 -29.67 12.14 -9.14
C LEU A 660 -30.75 11.05 -9.32
N ASP A 661 -31.83 11.09 -8.54
CA ASP A 661 -33.11 10.48 -8.92
C ASP A 661 -34.11 11.57 -9.30
N GLY A 662 -34.27 11.77 -10.62
CA GLY A 662 -35.09 12.82 -11.23
C GLY A 662 -36.59 12.51 -11.28
N SER A 663 -37.12 11.73 -10.33
CA SER A 663 -38.53 11.33 -10.31
C SER A 663 -39.01 10.88 -8.92
N ASP A 664 -39.46 11.84 -8.09
CA ASP A 664 -40.66 11.70 -7.23
C ASP A 664 -40.97 13.00 -6.47
N LEU A 665 -41.27 14.05 -7.23
CA LEU A 665 -41.66 15.36 -6.70
C LEU A 665 -43.16 15.38 -6.36
N ASN A 666 -43.58 14.68 -5.29
CA ASN A 666 -44.72 15.02 -4.40
C ASN A 666 -45.10 13.91 -3.39
N THR A 667 -44.54 13.93 -2.18
CA THR A 667 -45.26 13.92 -0.88
C THR A 667 -44.27 13.78 0.30
N ARG A 668 -44.74 14.02 1.54
CA ARG A 668 -44.03 13.79 2.82
C ARG A 668 -42.90 14.78 3.20
N PHE A 669 -43.18 16.08 3.10
CA PHE A 669 -42.67 17.04 4.09
C PHE A 669 -43.84 17.53 4.95
N ASN A 670 -43.99 16.97 6.16
CA ASN A 670 -44.82 17.54 7.24
C ASN A 670 -44.59 16.79 8.57
N ALA A 671 -43.47 17.10 9.24
CA ALA A 671 -43.24 16.80 10.65
C ALA A 671 -42.17 17.77 11.16
N ALA A 672 -42.55 18.73 12.01
CA ALA A 672 -41.66 19.81 12.44
C ALA A 672 -40.90 19.44 13.73
N ILE A 673 -39.59 19.68 13.73
CA ILE A 673 -38.75 19.85 14.93
C ILE A 673 -37.87 21.09 14.66
N PHE A 674 -37.52 21.82 15.72
CA PHE A 674 -36.90 23.15 15.72
C PHE A 674 -37.87 24.27 15.33
N GLY A 675 -38.36 24.99 16.35
CA GLY A 675 -39.18 26.19 16.18
C GLY A 675 -38.31 27.43 15.94
N ALA A 676 -38.86 28.43 15.26
CA ALA A 676 -38.19 29.70 15.03
C ALA A 676 -38.18 30.56 16.31
N ASN A 677 -37.06 30.53 17.05
CA ASN A 677 -36.52 31.65 17.84
C ASN A 677 -35.22 31.22 18.53
N ASP A 678 -34.08 31.49 17.89
CA ASP A 678 -32.81 31.72 18.60
C ASP A 678 -31.91 32.62 17.76
N HIS A 679 -31.58 33.81 18.29
CA HIS A 679 -30.75 34.81 17.63
C HIS A 679 -29.37 34.84 18.26
N LEU A 680 -28.39 34.16 17.66
CA LEU A 680 -26.98 34.36 17.99
C LEU A 680 -26.09 34.30 16.74
N PHE A 681 -25.17 35.27 16.67
CA PHE A 681 -24.13 35.46 15.65
C PHE A 681 -24.64 35.72 14.22
N GLY A 682 -25.03 36.97 13.97
CA GLY A 682 -24.83 37.58 12.66
C GLY A 682 -23.41 38.14 12.56
N LEU A 683 -22.57 37.53 11.73
CA LEU A 683 -21.31 38.06 11.18
C LEU A 683 -20.94 37.25 9.92
#